data_AF-A0A8A4TNY7-F1
#
_entry.id   AF-A0A8A4TNY7-F1
#
_cell.length_a   1.000
_cell.length_b   1.000
_cell.length_c   1.000
_cell.angle_alpha   90.00
_cell.angle_beta   90.00
_cell.angle_gamma   90.00
#
_symmetry.space_group_name_H-M   'P 1'
#
loop_
_entity.id
_entity.type
_entity.pdbx_description
1 polymer ?
#
loop_
_entity_poly.entity_id
_entity_poly.type
_entity_poly.pdbx_seq_one_letter_code
_entity_poly.pdbx_strand_id
1 'polypeptide(L)'
;MAERSKGSELSELDAKRRARGILATLKGGNQRALVEMVMELAGKEHPRVAHHLNDMVMKCDVLTQPPTENLANVSLLKEGDQCGPFRLEKKLGEGGSGFVYLATRTDDLDFKVALKVLNIVSPKAVKRFRRECNILASLKHPNIAHLIDAGVLPTGQPWMAMEYVEGQNLDVYLERNSLDLRTRLKLFLKICAALSHAHQNLVIHSDIKPSNIMVMANGQPKLLDFGIAVWLDPDTGGQGNQTMLVDKMMTPNYASPEQTNGMRLTAVSDVYSLGVVFYELLTGKRPYDIAGTSMSVITRTINQANIERPSRVGFAEQPQKNAWSKFTSGDLDRIALKALARDTRDRYQSVEALGTDIVLYLKGLPIQARPMTSLYRFRKFAMRNRLALGFATLSFLALSLFTINLQQQRMAVEREKQTSERVTEFLISLFEQIDPDRTRVRDITALEIMENGRRQLPRSLSDEPAVQTRLLQSMGLVYRALGQDQVSIDLLEQALEKVPPDSEKAFSIEFDIIASLMSRGDYQDSIQRLEKTVSRFPEPVPAWIQAHRWFLEGSQLFHIGQYRRAWDAFDKAKDLADLLKPGRRLDLLKMQSLLKWEMGYPDEAIAELERLLVMQRQEFGEVHSSIAWNLLNLAQLELDRLNFERATEQLDAAEHMFQQLFDERHPAYIEYYYKRGNLLLDLEQYSEAEETYRMGMALTETLFDKQHSLYAQGLNVMGVSNFRQAKYDEAESFYRQAMTVYLEVFGEVHPKVAMCLNNLAVAYNAKDDLKGSILLHRQALGLHVQLYGKKHSQAVNDMNNLAAALKDLGNLDEAQELYTEALTISREIFGEDHPKIGIILNNLGDLLYSMSDLRGALEKQREALAIRRKYYGDDHWKIAQSQNNLAIILQRMGNYAEAETALRQALRIWKATYGEQHPELAIGISNLASLLREKGDYPAALDLFQQSLAMREAIYDPGAPSIGFAQWKLGQIKMFLGDYDEALDLLKRAEANYAASLKPGHPKNVRCTTLLGQCYASLGLLEQAETVIRRAIEMGESHLDPGHANLLWANSDLVELHLVQGQVAAAESLLERSMTLEQGSGDAKIHLRLRSLQARVKALQEDHETAEALYTQVIDDYRKLFGRPNPRVGEAYLEFAQLKWVQNRYEDVLQDLSLAEENLAVSLPESHQSRLLVRILEGRALRELGREGGDSLFEESLKRLSRSMGKDHYLVIQARDDTLGPLVVKRKGAL
;
A
#
# COMPACT_ATOMS: atom_id res chain seq x y z
N MET A 1 25.68 -12.63 69.09
CA MET A 1 24.71 -12.55 70.21
C MET A 1 24.47 -11.07 70.48
N ALA A 2 23.29 -10.45 70.40
CA ALA A 2 21.91 -10.94 70.28
C ALA A 2 21.02 -9.87 69.60
N GLU A 3 19.98 -10.35 68.92
CA GLU A 3 18.75 -9.70 68.41
C GLU A 3 18.78 -8.36 67.65
N ARG A 4 18.72 -8.48 66.31
CA ARG A 4 17.77 -7.85 65.36
C ARG A 4 17.93 -8.61 64.04
N SER A 5 17.12 -9.60 63.71
CA SER A 5 15.77 -9.48 63.13
C SER A 5 15.64 -8.38 62.06
N LYS A 6 15.29 -8.83 60.85
CA LYS A 6 14.67 -8.07 59.74
C LYS A 6 15.43 -6.84 59.23
N GLY A 7 15.96 -6.95 58.01
CA GLY A 7 16.41 -5.78 57.26
C GLY A 7 16.85 -6.14 55.85
N SER A 8 15.86 -6.28 54.96
CA SER A 8 15.91 -6.19 53.48
C SER A 8 17.18 -6.68 52.77
N GLU A 9 17.04 -7.65 51.86
CA GLU A 9 17.83 -7.61 50.63
C GLU A 9 17.78 -6.17 50.10
N LEU A 10 18.91 -5.47 50.14
CA LEU A 10 18.95 -4.10 49.68
C LEU A 10 18.64 -4.15 48.17
N SER A 11 17.45 -3.70 47.80
CA SER A 11 17.02 -3.68 46.40
C SER A 11 18.02 -2.86 45.60
N GLU A 12 18.22 -3.19 44.34
CA GLU A 12 19.21 -2.50 43.50
C GLU A 12 18.92 -0.99 43.38
N LEU A 13 17.64 -0.62 43.51
CA LEU A 13 17.17 0.77 43.51
C LEU A 13 17.53 1.50 44.82
N ASP A 14 17.38 0.84 45.97
CA ASP A 14 17.77 1.39 47.27
C ASP A 14 19.29 1.44 47.43
N ALA A 15 20.01 0.48 46.83
CA ALA A 15 21.46 0.47 46.78
C ALA A 15 22.01 1.62 45.93
N LYS A 16 21.41 1.89 44.76
CA LYS A 16 21.72 3.06 43.91
C LYS A 16 21.32 4.38 44.57
N ARG A 17 20.17 4.46 45.27
CA ARG A 17 19.75 5.66 46.01
C ARG A 17 20.69 5.98 47.17
N ARG A 18 21.11 4.97 47.93
CA ARG A 18 22.05 5.12 49.05
C ARG A 18 23.45 5.51 48.57
N ALA A 19 23.94 4.92 47.47
CA ALA A 19 25.19 5.32 46.81
C ALA A 19 25.15 6.77 46.27
N ARG A 20 24.04 7.19 45.65
CA ARG A 20 23.84 8.59 45.19
C ARG A 20 23.72 9.58 46.35
N GLY A 21 23.09 9.19 47.46
CA GLY A 21 22.98 10.01 48.67
C GLY A 21 24.33 10.25 49.34
N ILE A 22 25.18 9.22 49.40
CA ILE A 22 26.57 9.30 49.90
C ILE A 22 27.44 10.18 48.98
N LEU A 23 27.26 10.11 47.65
CA LEU A 23 27.97 10.99 46.71
C LEU A 23 27.48 12.46 46.78
N ALA A 24 26.21 12.68 47.12
CA ALA A 24 25.59 14.00 47.19
C ALA A 24 26.04 14.79 48.43
N THR A 25 26.30 14.12 49.56
CA THR A 25 26.86 14.74 50.78
C THR A 25 28.34 15.12 50.66
N LEU A 26 29.01 14.66 49.59
CA LEU A 26 30.42 14.90 49.31
C LEU A 26 30.66 16.11 48.37
N LYS A 27 29.60 16.80 47.92
CA LYS A 27 29.76 17.97 47.04
C LYS A 27 30.29 19.18 47.81
N GLY A 28 31.60 19.35 47.80
CA GLY A 28 32.26 20.58 48.24
C GLY A 28 33.78 20.55 48.41
N GLY A 29 34.46 19.41 48.21
CA GLY A 29 35.90 19.29 48.49
C GLY A 29 36.74 18.84 47.30
N ASN A 30 38.04 19.17 47.36
CA ASN A 30 39.06 18.89 46.35
C ASN A 30 39.01 17.42 45.86
N GLN A 31 39.00 17.24 44.53
CA GLN A 31 38.61 16.01 43.84
C GLN A 31 39.46 14.77 44.19
N ARG A 32 40.67 14.94 44.73
CA ARG A 32 41.57 13.83 45.15
C ARG A 32 41.22 13.24 46.52
N ALA A 33 40.78 14.08 47.47
CA ALA A 33 40.33 13.63 48.80
C ALA A 33 38.97 12.90 48.73
N LEU A 34 38.17 13.21 47.71
CA LEU A 34 36.88 12.56 47.46
C LEU A 34 37.03 11.06 47.13
N VAL A 35 38.06 10.70 46.35
CA VAL A 35 38.27 9.32 45.88
C VAL A 35 38.76 8.41 47.01
N GLU A 36 39.66 8.90 47.87
CA GLU A 36 40.12 8.13 49.04
C GLU A 36 39.01 7.93 50.08
N MET A 37 38.17 8.95 50.31
CA MET A 37 37.07 8.86 51.27
C MET A 37 35.93 7.94 50.78
N VAL A 38 35.66 7.90 49.47
CA VAL A 38 34.69 6.95 48.88
C VAL A 38 35.21 5.52 48.94
N MET A 39 36.51 5.29 48.75
CA MET A 39 37.13 3.96 48.87
C MET A 39 37.12 3.43 50.31
N GLU A 40 37.34 4.29 51.32
CA GLU A 40 37.28 3.87 52.73
C GLU A 40 35.84 3.61 53.22
N LEU A 41 34.85 4.36 52.73
CA LEU A 41 33.42 4.14 53.00
C LEU A 41 32.88 2.89 52.27
N ALA A 42 33.33 2.62 51.04
CA ALA A 42 32.92 1.44 50.27
C ALA A 42 33.35 0.12 50.94
N GLY A 43 34.46 0.11 51.69
CA GLY A 43 34.88 -1.04 52.49
C GLY A 43 34.04 -1.32 53.75
N LYS A 44 33.18 -0.36 54.16
CA LYS A 44 32.34 -0.42 55.36
C LYS A 44 30.83 -0.54 55.05
N GLU A 45 30.43 -0.47 53.78
CA GLU A 45 29.03 -0.49 53.30
C GLU A 45 28.63 -1.84 52.65
N HIS A 46 27.32 -2.06 52.41
CA HIS A 46 26.80 -3.31 51.83
C HIS A 46 27.37 -3.55 50.40
N PRO A 47 27.73 -4.78 49.99
CA PRO A 47 28.48 -5.07 48.76
C PRO A 47 27.88 -4.51 47.46
N ARG A 48 26.55 -4.48 47.34
CA ARG A 48 25.85 -3.87 46.19
C ARG A 48 25.94 -2.33 46.16
N VAL A 49 26.02 -1.67 47.31
CA VAL A 49 26.23 -0.20 47.41
C VAL A 49 27.69 0.13 47.11
N ALA A 50 28.63 -0.66 47.64
CA ALA A 50 30.06 -0.54 47.35
C ALA A 50 30.36 -0.72 45.86
N HIS A 51 29.70 -1.68 45.20
CA HIS A 51 29.81 -1.91 43.76
C HIS A 51 29.35 -0.67 42.96
N HIS A 52 28.21 -0.06 43.29
CA HIS A 52 27.75 1.15 42.59
C HIS A 52 28.53 2.43 42.95
N LEU A 53 29.09 2.56 44.15
CA LEU A 53 30.01 3.66 44.49
C LEU A 53 31.30 3.56 43.68
N ASN A 54 31.87 2.35 43.53
CA ASN A 54 33.07 2.12 42.73
C ASN A 54 32.80 2.35 41.23
N ASP A 55 31.67 1.85 40.72
CA ASP A 55 31.30 2.00 39.30
C ASP A 55 31.00 3.47 38.91
N MET A 56 30.56 4.28 39.87
CA MET A 56 30.33 5.72 39.67
C MET A 56 31.62 6.56 39.80
N VAL A 57 32.58 6.19 40.66
CA VAL A 57 33.89 6.87 40.76
C VAL A 57 34.79 6.55 39.56
N MET A 58 34.74 5.32 39.06
CA MET A 58 35.49 4.89 37.87
C MET A 58 35.02 5.58 36.58
N LYS A 59 33.85 6.23 36.57
CA LYS A 59 33.31 7.00 35.44
C LYS A 59 33.67 8.50 35.48
N CYS A 60 34.43 8.97 36.48
CA CYS A 60 34.94 10.34 36.54
C CYS A 60 36.41 10.41 36.11
N ASP A 61 36.67 11.18 35.05
CA ASP A 61 37.88 11.20 34.21
C ASP A 61 39.14 11.89 34.82
N VAL A 62 39.50 11.64 36.09
CA VAL A 62 40.49 12.49 36.81
C VAL A 62 41.76 11.80 37.36
N LEU A 63 42.01 10.48 37.21
CA LEU A 63 43.19 9.86 37.84
C LEU A 63 44.02 8.94 36.94
N THR A 64 45.04 9.50 36.27
CA THR A 64 46.17 8.75 35.71
C THR A 64 47.52 9.44 35.94
N GLN A 65 48.18 9.23 37.09
CA GLN A 65 49.66 9.28 37.29
C GLN A 65 50.10 8.59 38.61
N PRO A 66 51.17 7.78 38.66
CA PRO A 66 51.86 7.40 39.90
C PRO A 66 53.19 8.18 40.13
N PRO A 67 53.60 8.44 41.41
CA PRO A 67 54.82 9.15 41.79
C PRO A 67 56.03 8.23 42.07
N THR A 68 57.25 8.76 41.94
CA THR A 68 58.56 8.13 42.19
C THR A 68 59.20 8.65 43.48
N GLU A 69 59.79 7.80 44.34
CA GLU A 69 61.01 8.13 45.15
C GLU A 69 61.66 6.95 45.93
N ASN A 70 63.02 6.90 45.84
CA ASN A 70 64.09 6.41 46.74
C ASN A 70 64.35 4.93 47.14
N LEU A 71 65.42 4.33 46.59
CA LEU A 71 66.21 3.20 47.12
C LEU A 71 67.71 3.32 46.73
N ALA A 72 68.61 3.72 47.64
CA ALA A 72 70.07 3.67 47.43
C ALA A 72 70.85 3.51 48.76
N ASN A 73 71.40 2.32 49.02
CA ASN A 73 72.67 2.01 49.74
C ASN A 73 72.81 0.50 50.02
N VAL A 74 73.84 -0.18 49.50
CA VAL A 74 74.13 -1.62 49.70
C VAL A 74 75.64 -1.84 49.93
N SER A 75 76.04 -2.64 50.93
CA SER A 75 77.44 -2.86 51.40
C SER A 75 78.17 -4.04 50.69
N LEU A 76 79.50 -3.94 50.48
CA LEU A 76 80.37 -4.93 49.77
C LEU A 76 80.93 -6.06 50.70
N LEU A 77 81.00 -7.30 50.19
CA LEU A 77 81.63 -8.49 50.83
C LEU A 77 83.15 -8.61 50.54
N LYS A 78 83.94 -9.23 51.44
CA LYS A 78 85.41 -9.38 51.38
C LYS A 78 85.87 -10.84 51.20
N GLU A 79 87.12 -11.04 50.77
CA GLU A 79 87.76 -12.37 50.69
C GLU A 79 87.81 -13.01 52.08
N GLY A 80 87.47 -14.30 52.15
CA GLY A 80 87.30 -15.06 53.38
C GLY A 80 85.89 -15.06 53.96
N ASP A 81 85.00 -14.15 53.52
CA ASP A 81 83.59 -14.13 53.95
C ASP A 81 82.86 -15.39 53.43
N GLN A 82 81.84 -15.81 54.18
CA GLN A 82 81.00 -16.94 53.82
C GLN A 82 79.69 -16.47 53.17
N CYS A 83 79.39 -17.01 52.00
CA CYS A 83 78.17 -16.76 51.24
C CYS A 83 77.48 -18.11 50.99
N GLY A 84 76.44 -18.43 51.78
CA GLY A 84 75.83 -19.76 51.76
C GLY A 84 76.84 -20.87 52.11
N PRO A 85 76.90 -21.98 51.36
CA PRO A 85 77.87 -23.05 51.58
C PRO A 85 79.26 -22.76 50.97
N PHE A 86 79.52 -21.54 50.49
CA PHE A 86 80.78 -21.18 49.81
C PHE A 86 81.59 -20.15 50.60
N ARG A 87 82.91 -20.32 50.59
CA ARG A 87 83.88 -19.34 51.10
C ARG A 87 84.49 -18.58 49.94
N LEU A 88 84.47 -17.25 50.01
CA LEU A 88 85.03 -16.39 48.96
C LEU A 88 86.56 -16.45 49.01
N GLU A 89 87.21 -16.83 47.91
CA GLU A 89 88.69 -16.90 47.83
C GLU A 89 89.28 -15.66 47.21
N LYS A 90 88.80 -15.28 46.03
CA LYS A 90 89.37 -14.19 45.24
C LYS A 90 88.31 -13.48 44.43
N LYS A 91 88.36 -12.15 44.37
CA LYS A 91 87.50 -11.41 43.43
C LYS A 91 87.94 -11.66 41.96
N LEU A 92 87.05 -12.20 41.14
CA LEU A 92 87.26 -12.46 39.70
C LEU A 92 86.91 -11.25 38.84
N GLY A 93 85.91 -10.46 39.25
CA GLY A 93 85.49 -9.29 38.49
C GLY A 93 84.45 -8.44 39.22
N GLU A 94 84.30 -7.20 38.78
CA GLU A 94 83.27 -6.26 39.23
C GLU A 94 82.58 -5.66 38.00
N GLY A 95 81.25 -5.62 38.01
CA GLY A 95 80.46 -5.06 36.93
C GLY A 95 79.17 -4.40 37.42
N GLY A 96 78.43 -3.78 36.50
CA GLY A 96 77.23 -3.00 36.82
C GLY A 96 76.13 -3.79 37.57
N SER A 97 76.07 -5.11 37.38
CA SER A 97 75.09 -5.99 38.02
C SER A 97 75.53 -6.59 39.37
N GLY A 98 76.80 -6.46 39.75
CA GLY A 98 77.32 -7.04 40.99
C GLY A 98 78.80 -7.42 40.96
N PHE A 99 79.20 -8.20 41.95
CA PHE A 99 80.57 -8.66 42.16
C PHE A 99 80.67 -10.16 41.92
N VAL A 100 81.72 -10.61 41.22
CA VAL A 100 81.99 -12.03 40.97
C VAL A 100 83.27 -12.45 41.68
N TYR A 101 83.20 -13.53 42.43
CA TYR A 101 84.28 -14.10 43.21
C TYR A 101 84.50 -15.55 42.80
N LEU A 102 85.75 -16.00 42.81
CA LEU A 102 86.10 -17.40 42.91
C LEU A 102 85.81 -17.81 44.34
N ALA A 103 85.04 -18.87 44.51
CA ALA A 103 84.70 -19.41 45.81
C ALA A 103 84.84 -20.93 45.80
N THR A 104 85.15 -21.49 46.95
CA THR A 104 85.22 -22.94 47.16
C THR A 104 84.14 -23.36 48.15
N ARG A 105 83.65 -24.59 47.99
CA ARG A 105 82.61 -25.12 48.87
C ARG A 105 83.23 -25.44 50.23
N THR A 106 82.57 -25.09 51.34
CA THR A 106 83.17 -25.21 52.68
C THR A 106 83.45 -26.64 53.12
N ASP A 107 82.78 -27.62 52.50
CA ASP A 107 82.92 -29.06 52.71
C ASP A 107 83.80 -29.75 51.65
N ASP A 108 84.14 -29.08 50.54
CA ASP A 108 85.01 -29.57 49.47
C ASP A 108 85.80 -28.42 48.84
N LEU A 109 87.03 -28.26 49.28
CA LEU A 109 87.91 -27.14 48.88
C LEU A 109 88.40 -27.26 47.42
N ASP A 110 88.30 -28.44 46.78
CA ASP A 110 88.63 -28.60 45.36
C ASP A 110 87.45 -28.19 44.46
N PHE A 111 86.24 -28.13 45.01
CA PHE A 111 85.04 -27.74 44.28
C PHE A 111 84.94 -26.22 44.14
N LYS A 112 85.46 -25.71 43.02
CA LYS A 112 85.49 -24.29 42.66
C LYS A 112 84.23 -23.84 41.93
N VAL A 113 83.72 -22.67 42.33
CA VAL A 113 82.57 -22.00 41.70
C VAL A 113 82.89 -20.53 41.41
N ALA A 114 82.25 -19.98 40.39
CA ALA A 114 82.15 -18.56 40.18
C ALA A 114 80.89 -18.03 40.90
N LEU A 115 81.08 -17.38 42.05
CA LEU A 115 80.00 -16.85 42.88
C LEU A 115 79.76 -15.36 42.61
N LYS A 116 78.56 -15.03 42.16
CA LYS A 116 78.11 -13.67 41.81
C LYS A 116 77.11 -13.14 42.85
N VAL A 117 77.40 -11.97 43.41
CA VAL A 117 76.56 -11.25 44.39
C VAL A 117 75.94 -10.03 43.71
N LEU A 118 74.61 -9.88 43.77
CA LEU A 118 73.87 -8.85 43.04
C LEU A 118 73.58 -7.58 43.87
N ASN A 119 73.49 -6.44 43.19
CA ASN A 119 73.35 -5.11 43.81
C ASN A 119 71.89 -4.66 44.10
N ILE A 120 70.86 -5.45 43.79
CA ILE A 120 69.44 -5.02 43.85
C ILE A 120 68.72 -5.54 45.10
N VAL A 121 68.07 -4.65 45.86
CA VAL A 121 67.32 -4.98 47.11
C VAL A 121 65.89 -4.43 47.03
N SER A 122 64.98 -5.19 46.41
CA SER A 122 63.52 -4.92 46.48
C SER A 122 62.76 -6.22 46.75
N PRO A 123 61.74 -6.23 47.62
CA PRO A 123 61.00 -7.46 47.95
C PRO A 123 60.34 -8.14 46.73
N LYS A 124 59.88 -7.35 45.75
CA LYS A 124 59.38 -7.88 44.46
C LYS A 124 60.51 -8.45 43.59
N ALA A 125 61.72 -7.87 43.65
CA ALA A 125 62.88 -8.37 42.92
C ALA A 125 63.43 -9.69 43.49
N VAL A 126 63.46 -9.85 44.82
CA VAL A 126 63.93 -11.08 45.49
C VAL A 126 63.02 -12.29 45.20
N LYS A 127 61.69 -12.08 45.13
CA LYS A 127 60.73 -13.14 44.76
C LYS A 127 60.85 -13.57 43.29
N ARG A 128 61.22 -12.64 42.40
CA ARG A 128 61.49 -12.92 40.97
C ARG A 128 62.83 -13.63 40.76
N PHE A 129 63.88 -13.18 41.45
CA PHE A 129 65.20 -13.82 41.46
C PHE A 129 65.12 -15.32 41.78
N ARG A 130 64.39 -15.70 42.84
CA ARG A 130 64.22 -17.13 43.18
C ARG A 130 63.50 -17.94 42.09
N ARG A 131 62.56 -17.35 41.36
CA ARG A 131 61.87 -18.01 40.24
C ARG A 131 62.79 -18.17 39.03
N GLU A 132 63.62 -17.17 38.75
CA GLU A 132 64.58 -17.18 37.64
C GLU A 132 65.75 -18.16 37.89
N CYS A 133 66.26 -18.24 39.13
CA CYS A 133 67.28 -19.25 39.50
C CYS A 133 66.80 -20.70 39.29
N ASN A 134 65.52 -21.00 39.57
CA ASN A 134 64.97 -22.34 39.33
C ASN A 134 64.96 -22.73 37.85
N ILE A 135 64.76 -21.76 36.95
CA ILE A 135 64.79 -21.99 35.49
C ILE A 135 66.23 -22.14 35.00
N LEU A 136 67.18 -21.40 35.58
CA LEU A 136 68.59 -21.53 35.22
C LEU A 136 69.23 -22.81 35.75
N ALA A 137 68.80 -23.30 36.91
CA ALA A 137 69.23 -24.60 37.44
C ALA A 137 68.80 -25.77 36.56
N SER A 138 67.71 -25.64 35.78
CA SER A 138 67.28 -26.69 34.84
C SER A 138 67.97 -26.64 33.48
N LEU A 139 68.67 -25.55 33.14
CA LEU A 139 69.45 -25.45 31.89
C LEU A 139 70.71 -26.32 31.96
N LYS A 140 70.64 -27.52 31.36
CA LYS A 140 71.79 -28.42 31.20
C LYS A 140 72.16 -28.52 29.73
N HIS A 141 73.19 -27.79 29.34
CA HIS A 141 73.72 -27.83 27.97
C HIS A 141 75.26 -27.81 27.99
N PRO A 142 75.95 -28.59 27.14
CA PRO A 142 77.41 -28.64 27.11
C PRO A 142 78.09 -27.29 26.79
N ASN A 143 77.33 -26.32 26.27
CA ASN A 143 77.81 -24.98 25.92
C ASN A 143 77.19 -23.84 26.77
N ILE A 144 76.59 -24.16 27.93
CA ILE A 144 76.13 -23.19 28.93
C ILE A 144 76.81 -23.51 30.26
N ALA A 145 77.28 -22.50 31.00
CA ALA A 145 77.77 -22.71 32.36
C ALA A 145 76.61 -23.03 33.31
N HIS A 146 76.74 -24.11 34.07
CA HIS A 146 75.65 -24.60 34.92
C HIS A 146 75.51 -23.80 36.22
N LEU A 147 74.27 -23.53 36.65
CA LEU A 147 74.00 -22.97 37.97
C LEU A 147 74.11 -24.08 39.02
N ILE A 148 74.97 -23.89 40.00
CA ILE A 148 75.25 -24.87 41.06
C ILE A 148 74.36 -24.61 42.27
N ASP A 149 74.26 -23.36 42.71
CA ASP A 149 73.46 -22.97 43.87
C ASP A 149 73.07 -21.49 43.81
N ALA A 150 72.05 -21.06 44.55
CA ALA A 150 71.66 -19.67 44.67
C ALA A 150 70.90 -19.39 45.97
N GLY A 151 71.05 -18.18 46.50
CA GLY A 151 70.41 -17.80 47.75
C GLY A 151 70.27 -16.29 47.92
N VAL A 152 69.89 -15.89 49.13
CA VAL A 152 69.77 -14.49 49.53
C VAL A 152 70.52 -14.32 50.84
N LEU A 153 71.42 -13.35 50.92
CA LEU A 153 72.14 -13.00 52.14
C LEU A 153 71.18 -12.42 53.19
N PRO A 154 71.53 -12.46 54.49
CA PRO A 154 70.75 -11.80 55.55
C PRO A 154 70.51 -10.31 55.29
N THR A 155 71.40 -9.66 54.54
CA THR A 155 71.29 -8.25 54.10
C THR A 155 70.21 -8.01 53.04
N GLY A 156 69.57 -9.06 52.52
CA GLY A 156 68.55 -8.99 51.47
C GLY A 156 69.11 -9.04 50.04
N GLN A 157 70.43 -9.12 49.88
CA GLN A 157 71.08 -9.24 48.56
C GLN A 157 71.03 -10.67 48.01
N PRO A 158 70.59 -10.87 46.76
CA PRO A 158 70.67 -12.17 46.10
C PRO A 158 72.10 -12.54 45.67
N TRP A 159 72.43 -13.83 45.73
CA TRP A 159 73.69 -14.40 45.25
C TRP A 159 73.48 -15.71 44.48
N MET A 160 74.38 -16.02 43.55
CA MET A 160 74.35 -17.24 42.74
C MET A 160 75.76 -17.81 42.53
N ALA A 161 75.90 -19.13 42.59
CA ALA A 161 77.13 -19.86 42.35
C ALA A 161 77.02 -20.66 41.04
N MET A 162 77.89 -20.38 40.07
CA MET A 162 77.94 -21.04 38.77
C MET A 162 79.22 -21.87 38.60
N GLU A 163 79.19 -22.80 37.66
CA GLU A 163 80.37 -23.55 37.19
C GLU A 163 81.52 -22.58 36.86
N TYR A 164 82.68 -22.79 37.48
CA TYR A 164 83.89 -22.06 37.13
C TYR A 164 84.46 -22.60 35.80
N VAL A 165 84.57 -21.75 34.80
CA VAL A 165 85.05 -22.13 33.45
C VAL A 165 86.49 -21.66 33.26
N GLU A 166 87.39 -22.62 33.05
CA GLU A 166 88.80 -22.35 32.71
C GLU A 166 88.96 -22.17 31.19
N GLY A 167 88.73 -20.94 30.72
CA GLY A 167 88.79 -20.61 29.30
C GLY A 167 89.26 -19.18 29.02
N GLN A 168 89.33 -18.84 27.72
CA GLN A 168 89.61 -17.48 27.25
C GLN A 168 88.35 -16.90 26.63
N ASN A 169 88.14 -15.59 26.72
CA ASN A 169 87.02 -14.92 26.04
C ASN A 169 87.10 -15.13 24.52
N LEU A 170 85.94 -15.14 23.85
CA LEU A 170 85.81 -15.49 22.44
C LEU A 170 86.68 -14.64 21.51
N ASP A 171 86.75 -13.34 21.77
CA ASP A 171 87.59 -12.37 21.05
C ASP A 171 89.09 -12.76 21.13
N VAL A 172 89.59 -12.97 22.35
CA VAL A 172 90.99 -13.38 22.60
C VAL A 172 91.30 -14.74 21.98
N TYR A 173 90.35 -15.68 22.02
CA TYR A 173 90.53 -17.01 21.42
C TYR A 173 90.61 -16.96 19.88
N LEU A 174 89.75 -16.16 19.24
CA LEU A 174 89.72 -16.02 17.78
C LEU A 174 90.99 -15.34 17.24
N GLU A 175 91.54 -14.38 17.97
CA GLU A 175 92.79 -13.70 17.63
C GLU A 175 94.00 -14.64 17.77
N ARG A 176 94.09 -15.40 18.87
CA ARG A 176 95.24 -16.28 19.15
C ARG A 176 95.30 -17.53 18.25
N ASN A 177 94.18 -18.06 17.76
CA ASN A 177 94.12 -19.38 17.08
C ASN A 177 93.97 -19.35 15.54
N SER A 178 93.79 -18.18 14.90
CA SER A 178 93.79 -18.02 13.42
C SER A 178 92.91 -19.00 12.59
N LEU A 179 91.67 -19.27 13.01
CA LEU A 179 90.74 -20.24 12.38
C LEU A 179 90.20 -19.84 10.99
N ASP A 180 89.85 -20.82 10.13
CA ASP A 180 89.21 -20.64 8.81
C ASP A 180 87.70 -20.34 8.87
N LEU A 181 87.11 -19.81 7.78
CA LEU A 181 85.71 -19.36 7.76
C LEU A 181 84.73 -20.50 8.10
N ARG A 182 84.95 -21.70 7.56
CA ARG A 182 84.06 -22.84 7.81
C ARG A 182 84.11 -23.30 9.28
N THR A 183 85.29 -23.29 9.91
CA THR A 183 85.44 -23.65 11.33
C THR A 183 84.87 -22.55 12.24
N ARG A 184 85.03 -21.27 11.88
CA ARG A 184 84.36 -20.16 12.58
C ARG A 184 82.84 -20.27 12.53
N LEU A 185 82.25 -20.59 11.36
CA LEU A 185 80.81 -20.82 11.23
C LEU A 185 80.34 -22.02 12.05
N LYS A 186 81.13 -23.11 12.13
CA LYS A 186 80.82 -24.26 12.99
C LYS A 186 80.90 -23.92 14.48
N LEU A 187 81.89 -23.12 14.91
CA LEU A 187 82.00 -22.63 16.30
C LEU A 187 80.78 -21.77 16.65
N PHE A 188 80.39 -20.86 15.74
CA PHE A 188 79.22 -20.03 15.90
C PHE A 188 77.92 -20.84 15.98
N LEU A 189 77.77 -21.91 15.18
CA LEU A 189 76.63 -22.82 15.28
C LEU A 189 76.51 -23.50 16.66
N LYS A 190 77.63 -23.77 17.36
CA LYS A 190 77.59 -24.28 18.75
C LYS A 190 77.05 -23.23 19.73
N ILE A 191 77.39 -21.95 19.51
CA ILE A 191 76.84 -20.82 20.29
C ILE A 191 75.35 -20.67 19.99
N CYS A 192 74.93 -20.77 18.72
CA CYS A 192 73.52 -20.78 18.33
C CYS A 192 72.75 -21.94 19.00
N ALA A 193 73.33 -23.14 19.05
CA ALA A 193 72.71 -24.28 19.71
C ALA A 193 72.51 -24.05 21.21
N ALA A 194 73.52 -23.49 21.90
CA ALA A 194 73.42 -23.13 23.31
C ALA A 194 72.27 -22.15 23.57
N LEU A 195 72.23 -21.06 22.81
CA LEU A 195 71.24 -20.00 23.01
C LEU A 195 69.84 -20.43 22.56
N SER A 196 69.73 -21.25 21.50
CA SER A 196 68.47 -21.89 21.09
C SER A 196 67.94 -22.80 22.19
N HIS A 197 68.80 -23.55 22.89
CA HIS A 197 68.39 -24.38 24.02
C HIS A 197 67.88 -23.52 25.20
N ALA A 198 68.53 -22.39 25.48
CA ALA A 198 68.02 -21.43 26.47
C ALA A 198 66.64 -20.87 26.09
N HIS A 199 66.45 -20.47 24.83
CA HIS A 199 65.17 -19.94 24.32
C HIS A 199 64.05 -20.98 24.34
N GLN A 200 64.34 -22.25 24.05
CA GLN A 200 63.37 -23.35 24.16
C GLN A 200 62.90 -23.59 25.60
N ASN A 201 63.76 -23.28 26.57
CA ASN A 201 63.41 -23.28 28.00
C ASN A 201 62.91 -21.92 28.48
N LEU A 202 62.50 -21.03 27.55
CA LEU A 202 61.93 -19.70 27.81
C LEU A 202 62.89 -18.73 28.53
N VAL A 203 64.20 -18.92 28.42
CA VAL A 203 65.23 -18.06 29.01
C VAL A 203 65.88 -17.17 27.96
N ILE A 204 65.78 -15.84 28.13
CA ILE A 204 66.44 -14.83 27.29
C ILE A 204 67.74 -14.39 27.98
N HIS A 205 68.83 -14.24 27.23
CA HIS A 205 70.16 -13.95 27.77
C HIS A 205 70.39 -12.46 28.09
N SER A 206 69.93 -11.56 27.21
CA SER A 206 69.95 -10.09 27.30
C SER A 206 71.32 -9.38 27.31
N ASP A 207 72.43 -10.04 27.62
CA ASP A 207 73.79 -9.43 27.55
C ASP A 207 74.80 -10.28 26.76
N ILE A 208 74.47 -10.60 25.50
CA ILE A 208 75.35 -11.42 24.64
C ILE A 208 76.50 -10.57 24.10
N LYS A 209 77.73 -10.93 24.47
CA LYS A 209 78.97 -10.29 24.01
C LYS A 209 80.16 -11.27 24.11
N PRO A 210 81.28 -11.02 23.40
CA PRO A 210 82.43 -11.92 23.40
C PRO A 210 83.01 -12.22 24.80
N SER A 211 82.96 -11.27 25.75
CA SER A 211 83.44 -11.49 27.12
C SER A 211 82.55 -12.37 28.00
N ASN A 212 81.30 -12.59 27.60
CA ASN A 212 80.39 -13.54 28.26
C ASN A 212 80.38 -14.92 27.56
N ILE A 213 81.31 -15.15 26.61
CA ILE A 213 81.48 -16.42 25.90
C ILE A 213 82.92 -16.88 26.11
N MET A 214 83.13 -17.85 26.99
CA MET A 214 84.45 -18.44 27.20
C MET A 214 84.65 -19.65 26.30
N VAL A 215 85.81 -19.74 25.67
CA VAL A 215 86.23 -20.87 24.85
C VAL A 215 87.34 -21.61 25.58
N MET A 216 87.07 -22.88 25.87
CA MET A 216 88.03 -23.78 26.51
C MET A 216 89.12 -24.20 25.51
N ALA A 217 90.24 -24.73 26.00
CA ALA A 217 91.36 -25.16 25.16
C ALA A 217 90.98 -26.16 24.04
N ASN A 218 89.92 -26.96 24.27
CA ASN A 218 89.38 -27.92 23.30
C ASN A 218 88.48 -27.30 22.20
N GLY A 219 88.32 -25.97 22.16
CA GLY A 219 87.48 -25.27 21.18
C GLY A 219 85.98 -25.37 21.43
N GLN A 220 85.57 -25.74 22.65
CA GLN A 220 84.18 -25.75 23.07
C GLN A 220 83.81 -24.41 23.75
N PRO A 221 82.80 -23.69 23.24
CA PRO A 221 82.35 -22.45 23.87
C PRO A 221 81.39 -22.75 25.04
N LYS A 222 81.44 -21.93 26.09
CA LYS A 222 80.47 -21.89 27.19
C LYS A 222 79.96 -20.46 27.35
N LEU A 223 78.64 -20.32 27.26
CA LEU A 223 77.92 -19.08 27.51
C LEU A 223 77.80 -18.86 29.02
N LEU A 224 78.19 -17.67 29.47
CA LEU A 224 78.23 -17.24 30.86
C LEU A 224 77.25 -16.10 31.10
N ASP A 225 76.84 -15.91 32.36
CA ASP A 225 76.14 -14.71 32.83
C ASP A 225 74.86 -14.32 32.06
N PHE A 226 73.78 -15.07 32.31
CA PHE A 226 72.43 -14.65 31.91
C PHE A 226 72.05 -13.40 32.72
N GLY A 227 71.52 -12.35 32.08
CA GLY A 227 71.23 -11.05 32.69
C GLY A 227 70.05 -11.05 33.67
N ILE A 228 70.23 -11.63 34.86
CA ILE A 228 69.17 -11.93 35.82
C ILE A 228 68.89 -10.73 36.73
N ALA A 229 68.20 -9.74 36.16
CA ALA A 229 67.10 -9.00 36.78
C ALA A 229 66.47 -8.05 35.74
N VAL A 230 65.12 -8.06 35.69
CA VAL A 230 64.21 -7.15 34.96
C VAL A 230 64.02 -7.52 33.47
N TRP A 231 62.84 -7.90 32.94
CA TRP A 231 61.50 -7.26 32.99
C TRP A 231 60.36 -8.27 32.69
N LEU A 232 59.19 -8.12 33.36
CA LEU A 232 57.80 -8.12 32.80
C LEU A 232 56.71 -8.45 33.84
N ASP A 233 55.66 -7.61 33.87
CA ASP A 233 54.29 -7.95 34.28
C ASP A 233 53.37 -7.52 33.11
N PRO A 234 52.47 -8.37 32.58
CA PRO A 234 51.54 -7.99 31.51
C PRO A 234 50.35 -7.12 31.96
N ASP A 235 50.06 -7.04 33.28
CA ASP A 235 48.72 -6.63 33.77
C ASP A 235 48.65 -5.26 34.48
N THR A 236 49.58 -4.35 34.24
CA THR A 236 49.39 -2.93 34.61
C THR A 236 49.44 -2.04 33.37
N GLY A 237 48.27 -1.82 32.77
CA GLY A 237 48.04 -0.74 31.83
C GLY A 237 48.10 0.60 32.57
N GLY A 238 49.25 1.27 32.49
CA GLY A 238 49.44 2.65 32.95
C GLY A 238 50.61 3.30 32.20
N GLN A 239 50.30 4.32 31.40
CA GLN A 239 51.28 5.19 30.73
C GLN A 239 51.98 6.09 31.77
N GLY A 240 53.31 6.06 31.88
CA GLY A 240 54.09 7.03 32.69
C GLY A 240 55.41 6.50 33.31
N ASN A 241 56.52 7.24 33.08
CA ASN A 241 57.82 7.19 33.78
C ASN A 241 58.64 5.87 33.80
N GLN A 242 59.07 5.36 32.64
CA GLN A 242 60.04 4.24 32.54
C GLN A 242 61.47 4.65 32.15
N THR A 243 61.82 5.94 32.16
CA THR A 243 63.09 6.44 31.60
C THR A 243 64.27 6.50 32.59
N MET A 244 64.12 6.13 33.87
CA MET A 244 65.14 6.40 34.92
C MET A 244 65.95 5.19 35.42
N LEU A 245 65.76 3.97 34.90
CA LEU A 245 66.52 2.77 35.32
C LEU A 245 67.29 2.06 34.20
N VAL A 246 67.22 2.59 32.96
CA VAL A 246 67.91 2.04 31.78
C VAL A 246 69.42 2.37 31.78
N ASP A 247 69.83 3.35 32.58
CA ASP A 247 71.17 3.96 32.53
C ASP A 247 72.31 3.16 33.20
N LYS A 248 72.06 1.96 33.75
CA LYS A 248 73.11 1.21 34.50
C LYS A 248 73.37 -0.24 34.12
N MET A 249 72.64 -0.86 33.18
CA MET A 249 72.88 -2.28 32.84
C MET A 249 72.62 -2.61 31.36
N MET A 250 73.35 -1.99 30.43
CA MET A 250 73.49 -2.51 29.07
C MET A 250 74.93 -2.33 28.57
N THR A 251 75.41 -3.24 27.71
CA THR A 251 76.69 -3.09 27.02
C THR A 251 76.44 -2.37 25.69
N PRO A 252 76.76 -1.07 25.54
CA PRO A 252 76.25 -0.25 24.43
C PRO A 252 76.51 -0.81 23.03
N ASN A 253 77.70 -1.40 22.80
CA ASN A 253 78.09 -1.90 21.48
C ASN A 253 77.34 -3.18 21.04
N TYR A 254 76.67 -3.89 21.94
CA TYR A 254 75.93 -5.14 21.64
C TYR A 254 74.44 -5.03 21.93
N ALA A 255 73.98 -3.89 22.44
CA ALA A 255 72.58 -3.66 22.76
C ALA A 255 71.74 -3.64 21.48
N SER A 256 70.60 -4.32 21.53
CA SER A 256 69.60 -4.28 20.46
C SER A 256 68.79 -2.97 20.47
N PRO A 257 68.18 -2.56 19.34
CA PRO A 257 67.38 -1.34 19.27
C PRO A 257 66.28 -1.31 20.35
N GLU A 258 65.59 -2.41 20.57
CA GLU A 258 64.58 -2.57 21.62
C GLU A 258 65.14 -2.43 23.03
N GLN A 259 66.38 -2.87 23.29
CA GLN A 259 67.04 -2.64 24.58
C GLN A 259 67.32 -1.16 24.80
N THR A 260 67.81 -0.45 23.78
CA THR A 260 68.09 1.00 23.86
C THR A 260 66.83 1.87 23.87
N ASN A 261 65.71 1.35 23.38
CA ASN A 261 64.41 2.01 23.34
C ASN A 261 63.52 1.63 24.55
N GLY A 262 64.03 0.81 25.49
CA GLY A 262 63.28 0.39 26.68
C GLY A 262 62.07 -0.51 26.39
N MET A 263 62.06 -1.19 25.25
CA MET A 263 60.97 -2.09 24.83
C MET A 263 61.12 -3.50 25.44
N ARG A 264 60.01 -4.25 25.46
CA ARG A 264 59.97 -5.63 25.98
C ARG A 264 60.95 -6.54 25.22
N LEU A 265 61.88 -7.17 25.95
CA LEU A 265 62.86 -8.08 25.36
C LEU A 265 62.23 -9.43 25.03
N THR A 266 62.66 -10.00 23.91
CA THR A 266 62.26 -11.33 23.44
C THR A 266 63.49 -12.09 22.97
N ALA A 267 63.35 -13.36 22.61
CA ALA A 267 64.42 -14.14 21.97
C ALA A 267 65.02 -13.43 20.73
N VAL A 268 64.26 -12.55 20.05
CA VAL A 268 64.70 -11.77 18.89
C VAL A 268 65.70 -10.67 19.26
N SER A 269 65.69 -10.22 20.51
CA SER A 269 66.67 -9.26 21.04
C SER A 269 68.05 -9.88 21.12
N ASP A 270 68.11 -11.12 21.60
CA ASP A 270 69.33 -11.92 21.63
C ASP A 270 69.85 -12.24 20.22
N VAL A 271 68.97 -12.43 19.24
CA VAL A 271 69.35 -12.62 17.82
C VAL A 271 70.14 -11.42 17.29
N TYR A 272 69.80 -10.20 17.69
CA TYR A 272 70.52 -9.00 17.26
C TYR A 272 71.90 -8.91 17.90
N SER A 273 72.00 -9.08 19.22
CA SER A 273 73.29 -9.10 19.92
C SER A 273 74.21 -10.22 19.40
N LEU A 274 73.65 -11.40 19.13
CA LEU A 274 74.35 -12.50 18.48
C LEU A 274 74.71 -12.17 17.02
N GLY A 275 73.89 -11.39 16.31
CA GLY A 275 74.17 -10.84 14.99
C GLY A 275 75.36 -9.89 14.97
N VAL A 276 75.54 -9.08 16.03
CA VAL A 276 76.73 -8.22 16.19
C VAL A 276 77.99 -9.09 16.36
N VAL A 277 77.92 -10.14 17.19
CA VAL A 277 79.00 -11.12 17.35
C VAL A 277 79.29 -11.86 16.03
N PHE A 278 78.26 -12.21 15.26
CA PHE A 278 78.42 -12.83 13.94
C PHE A 278 79.13 -11.91 12.96
N TYR A 279 78.73 -10.64 12.94
CA TYR A 279 79.33 -9.61 12.09
C TYR A 279 80.82 -9.40 12.44
N GLU A 280 81.15 -9.32 13.72
CA GLU A 280 82.53 -9.22 14.22
C GLU A 280 83.33 -10.49 13.88
N LEU A 281 82.73 -11.67 13.97
CA LEU A 281 83.37 -12.94 13.59
C LEU A 281 83.71 -13.02 12.09
N LEU A 282 82.86 -12.44 11.23
CA LEU A 282 83.04 -12.40 9.78
C LEU A 282 84.03 -11.32 9.32
N THR A 283 84.12 -10.19 10.04
CA THR A 283 84.84 -8.99 9.56
C THR A 283 86.03 -8.59 10.43
N GLY A 284 86.11 -9.07 11.67
CA GLY A 284 87.07 -8.63 12.68
C GLY A 284 86.80 -7.24 13.26
N LYS A 285 85.71 -6.58 12.84
CA LYS A 285 85.32 -5.24 13.30
C LYS A 285 83.85 -5.26 13.74
N ARG A 286 83.50 -4.38 14.67
CA ARG A 286 82.11 -4.18 15.07
C ARG A 286 81.37 -3.33 14.03
N PRO A 287 80.04 -3.47 13.91
CA PRO A 287 79.24 -2.66 12.99
C PRO A 287 79.24 -1.16 13.35
N TYR A 288 79.50 -0.82 14.61
CA TYR A 288 79.64 0.55 15.14
C TYR A 288 80.47 0.52 16.45
N ASP A 289 81.08 1.65 16.83
CA ASP A 289 81.79 1.82 18.10
C ASP A 289 81.27 3.05 18.86
N ILE A 290 80.55 2.79 19.95
CA ILE A 290 79.76 3.78 20.71
C ILE A 290 80.00 3.67 22.21
N ALA A 291 81.09 3.03 22.62
CA ALA A 291 81.47 2.91 24.03
C ALA A 291 81.77 4.29 24.66
N GLY A 292 81.27 4.53 25.86
CA GLY A 292 81.51 5.77 26.62
C GLY A 292 80.68 6.98 26.17
N THR A 293 79.72 6.82 25.24
CA THR A 293 78.82 7.89 24.78
C THR A 293 77.51 7.93 25.58
N SER A 294 76.78 9.04 25.52
CA SER A 294 75.50 9.19 26.25
C SER A 294 74.39 8.31 25.67
N MET A 295 73.40 7.94 26.50
CA MET A 295 72.29 7.06 26.09
C MET A 295 71.54 7.59 24.85
N SER A 296 71.34 8.89 24.73
CA SER A 296 70.70 9.51 23.56
C SER A 296 71.52 9.33 22.27
N VAL A 297 72.85 9.29 22.35
CA VAL A 297 73.75 9.02 21.21
C VAL A 297 73.77 7.53 20.87
N ILE A 298 73.77 6.66 21.89
CA ILE A 298 73.68 5.20 21.72
C ILE A 298 72.38 4.82 21.01
N THR A 299 71.23 5.25 21.54
CA THR A 299 69.90 4.99 20.97
C THR A 299 69.79 5.57 19.56
N ARG A 300 70.31 6.77 19.30
CA ARG A 300 70.30 7.36 17.95
C ARG A 300 71.16 6.55 16.97
N THR A 301 72.38 6.17 17.37
CA THR A 301 73.32 5.47 16.49
C THR A 301 72.81 4.09 16.14
N ILE A 302 72.34 3.30 17.11
CA ILE A 302 71.81 1.96 16.84
C ILE A 302 70.54 2.02 15.97
N ASN A 303 69.66 2.99 16.20
CA ASN A 303 68.43 3.14 15.40
C ASN A 303 68.66 3.75 14.00
N GLN A 304 69.80 4.39 13.73
CA GLN A 304 70.04 5.15 12.48
C GLN A 304 71.25 4.69 11.67
N ALA A 305 72.19 3.93 12.24
CA ALA A 305 73.43 3.51 11.58
C ALA A 305 73.18 2.58 10.38
N ASN A 306 73.67 2.97 9.20
CA ASN A 306 73.64 2.12 8.02
C ASN A 306 74.78 1.10 8.10
N ILE A 307 74.44 -0.17 8.34
CA ILE A 307 75.42 -1.24 8.52
C ILE A 307 75.90 -1.70 7.14
N GLU A 308 77.19 -1.51 6.86
CA GLU A 308 77.80 -1.94 5.60
C GLU A 308 77.81 -3.47 5.49
N ARG A 309 77.86 -4.01 4.27
CA ARG A 309 77.85 -5.46 4.05
C ARG A 309 79.17 -6.09 4.52
N PRO A 310 79.14 -7.26 5.21
CA PRO A 310 80.36 -7.98 5.59
C PRO A 310 81.33 -8.20 4.43
N SER A 311 80.83 -8.50 3.21
CA SER A 311 81.66 -8.70 2.03
C SER A 311 82.44 -7.46 1.57
N ARG A 312 82.03 -6.25 2.01
CA ARG A 312 82.65 -4.96 1.64
C ARG A 312 83.57 -4.39 2.72
N VAL A 313 83.36 -4.74 3.98
CA VAL A 313 84.21 -4.28 5.09
C VAL A 313 85.51 -5.04 5.15
N GLY A 314 85.46 -6.39 5.14
CA GLY A 314 86.63 -7.28 5.04
C GLY A 314 87.76 -7.06 6.08
N PHE A 315 88.70 -7.99 6.18
CA PHE A 315 89.91 -7.81 6.98
C PHE A 315 90.92 -6.96 6.19
N ALA A 316 90.69 -5.64 6.09
CA ALA A 316 91.48 -4.74 5.24
C ALA A 316 93.00 -4.78 5.47
N GLU A 317 93.45 -5.20 6.66
CA GLU A 317 94.86 -5.22 7.06
C GLU A 317 95.53 -6.62 6.97
N GLN A 318 94.83 -7.69 6.52
CA GLN A 318 95.40 -9.05 6.43
C GLN A 318 95.08 -9.78 5.10
N PRO A 319 96.04 -9.93 4.16
CA PRO A 319 95.77 -10.40 2.79
C PRO A 319 95.26 -11.84 2.66
N GLN A 320 95.59 -12.75 3.58
CA GLN A 320 95.07 -14.14 3.55
C GLN A 320 93.56 -14.24 3.83
N LYS A 321 92.98 -13.27 4.56
CA LYS A 321 91.54 -13.28 4.92
C LYS A 321 90.66 -12.54 3.90
N ASN A 322 91.24 -11.81 2.94
CA ASN A 322 90.50 -11.13 1.87
C ASN A 322 89.84 -12.08 0.84
N ALA A 323 90.33 -13.34 0.74
CA ALA A 323 89.72 -14.38 -0.11
C ALA A 323 88.30 -14.78 0.34
N TRP A 324 87.91 -14.45 1.59
CA TRP A 324 86.57 -14.77 2.11
C TRP A 324 85.47 -13.91 1.50
N SER A 325 85.81 -12.73 0.93
CA SER A 325 84.86 -11.80 0.32
C SER A 325 83.96 -12.43 -0.77
N LYS A 326 84.49 -13.36 -1.58
CA LYS A 326 83.72 -14.07 -2.61
C LYS A 326 82.69 -15.04 -2.03
N PHE A 327 82.98 -15.63 -0.88
CA PHE A 327 82.09 -16.60 -0.22
C PHE A 327 81.10 -15.89 0.71
N THR A 328 81.47 -14.76 1.28
CA THR A 328 80.58 -13.94 2.10
C THR A 328 79.57 -13.15 1.26
N SER A 329 79.90 -12.86 -0.01
CA SER A 329 79.02 -12.13 -0.91
C SER A 329 77.71 -12.88 -1.20
N GLY A 330 76.58 -12.21 -0.93
CA GLY A 330 75.25 -12.72 -1.25
C GLY A 330 74.54 -13.32 -0.05
N ASP A 331 74.59 -14.65 0.11
CA ASP A 331 73.75 -15.35 1.09
C ASP A 331 74.22 -15.04 2.54
N LEU A 332 75.53 -14.98 2.84
CA LEU A 332 76.03 -14.62 4.18
C LEU A 332 75.87 -13.12 4.52
N ASP A 333 75.99 -12.21 3.55
CA ASP A 333 75.64 -10.79 3.74
C ASP A 333 74.18 -10.63 4.19
N ARG A 334 73.27 -11.39 3.55
CA ARG A 334 71.84 -11.37 3.89
C ARG A 334 71.59 -11.95 5.27
N ILE A 335 72.30 -13.00 5.64
CA ILE A 335 72.18 -13.60 6.98
C ILE A 335 72.61 -12.59 8.06
N ALA A 336 73.77 -11.94 7.91
CA ALA A 336 74.25 -10.95 8.89
C ALA A 336 73.33 -9.72 8.98
N LEU A 337 72.95 -9.15 7.84
CA LEU A 337 72.07 -7.97 7.81
C LEU A 337 70.66 -8.27 8.30
N LYS A 338 70.14 -9.48 8.05
CA LYS A 338 68.85 -9.90 8.61
C LYS A 338 68.94 -10.06 10.12
N ALA A 339 70.01 -10.62 10.66
CA ALA A 339 70.21 -10.69 12.12
C ALA A 339 70.33 -9.29 12.76
N LEU A 340 70.90 -8.32 12.05
CA LEU A 340 71.09 -6.93 12.49
C LEU A 340 69.97 -5.98 12.04
N ALA A 341 68.83 -6.49 11.56
CA ALA A 341 67.72 -5.64 11.15
C ALA A 341 67.15 -4.87 12.36
N ARG A 342 66.84 -3.59 12.17
CA ARG A 342 66.42 -2.72 13.28
C ARG A 342 65.05 -3.13 13.82
N ASP A 343 64.09 -3.38 12.93
CA ASP A 343 62.77 -3.92 13.27
C ASP A 343 62.89 -5.40 13.67
N THR A 344 62.31 -5.77 14.82
CA THR A 344 62.29 -7.15 15.30
C THR A 344 61.57 -8.10 14.34
N ARG A 345 60.61 -7.61 13.55
CA ARG A 345 59.86 -8.41 12.56
C ARG A 345 60.73 -8.79 11.36
N ASP A 346 61.69 -7.94 11.00
CA ASP A 346 62.59 -8.17 9.88
C ASP A 346 63.79 -9.06 10.26
N ARG A 347 64.01 -9.28 11.57
CA ARG A 347 65.02 -10.19 12.11
C ARG A 347 64.61 -11.66 12.05
N TYR A 348 65.58 -12.54 12.31
CA TYR A 348 65.25 -13.93 12.62
C TYR A 348 64.45 -14.00 13.90
N GLN A 349 63.31 -14.69 13.85
CA GLN A 349 62.42 -14.83 15.00
C GLN A 349 62.97 -15.80 16.06
N SER A 350 63.98 -16.58 15.72
CA SER A 350 64.71 -17.45 16.64
C SER A 350 66.18 -17.60 16.25
N VAL A 351 67.02 -17.95 17.22
CA VAL A 351 68.43 -18.27 16.99
C VAL A 351 68.58 -19.55 16.15
N GLU A 352 67.64 -20.48 16.27
CA GLU A 352 67.56 -21.67 15.43
C GLU A 352 67.34 -21.31 13.95
N ALA A 353 66.50 -20.32 13.64
CA ALA A 353 66.28 -19.87 12.26
C ALA A 353 67.53 -19.24 11.65
N LEU A 354 68.27 -18.43 12.44
CA LEU A 354 69.57 -17.91 12.05
C LEU A 354 70.59 -19.04 11.79
N GLY A 355 70.66 -20.02 12.69
CA GLY A 355 71.52 -21.20 12.53
C GLY A 355 71.12 -22.05 11.32
N THR A 356 69.82 -22.19 11.04
CA THR A 356 69.28 -22.95 9.91
C THR A 356 69.72 -22.36 8.59
N ASP A 357 69.72 -21.03 8.44
CA ASP A 357 70.21 -20.39 7.22
C ASP A 357 71.71 -20.57 7.00
N ILE A 358 72.50 -20.57 8.07
CA ILE A 358 73.93 -20.91 8.00
C ILE A 358 74.11 -22.39 7.57
N VAL A 359 73.26 -23.30 8.05
CA VAL A 359 73.26 -24.72 7.63
C VAL A 359 72.80 -24.88 6.17
N LEU A 360 71.75 -24.19 5.73
CA LEU A 360 71.24 -24.22 4.35
C LEU A 360 72.28 -23.65 3.37
N TYR A 361 72.97 -22.58 3.76
CA TYR A 361 74.11 -22.04 3.02
C TYR A 361 75.22 -23.09 2.86
N LEU A 362 75.62 -23.76 3.95
CA LEU A 362 76.64 -24.82 3.90
C LEU A 362 76.22 -26.04 3.05
N LYS A 363 74.91 -26.25 2.81
CA LYS A 363 74.34 -27.34 1.98
C LYS A 363 73.97 -26.91 0.54
N GLY A 364 74.14 -25.64 0.18
CA GLY A 364 73.80 -25.10 -1.15
C GLY A 364 72.31 -24.90 -1.43
N LEU A 365 71.43 -25.07 -0.43
CA LEU A 365 69.97 -24.93 -0.53
C LEU A 365 69.53 -23.45 -0.46
N PRO A 366 68.28 -23.11 -0.85
CA PRO A 366 67.76 -21.75 -0.66
C PRO A 366 67.70 -21.36 0.82
N ILE A 367 68.22 -20.19 1.20
CA ILE A 367 68.21 -19.65 2.58
C ILE A 367 66.99 -18.75 2.84
N GLN A 368 66.40 -18.80 4.02
CA GLN A 368 65.20 -18.07 4.43
C GLN A 368 65.39 -16.54 4.47
N ALA A 369 66.61 -16.04 4.62
CA ALA A 369 66.90 -14.61 4.65
C ALA A 369 66.79 -13.92 3.29
N ARG A 370 66.61 -14.70 2.23
CA ARG A 370 66.32 -14.18 0.90
C ARG A 370 64.83 -14.39 0.60
N PRO A 371 64.12 -13.40 0.03
CA PRO A 371 62.75 -13.60 -0.42
C PRO A 371 62.69 -14.86 -1.29
N MET A 372 61.78 -15.77 -0.96
CA MET A 372 61.59 -17.05 -1.66
C MET A 372 60.94 -16.83 -3.02
N THR A 373 61.53 -15.95 -3.82
CA THR A 373 61.09 -15.70 -5.18
C THR A 373 61.11 -17.02 -5.90
N SER A 374 60.03 -17.29 -6.62
CA SER A 374 59.92 -18.50 -7.41
C SER A 374 61.11 -18.61 -8.37
N LEU A 375 61.66 -17.51 -8.88
CA LEU A 375 62.90 -17.48 -9.66
C LEU A 375 64.15 -17.88 -8.86
N TYR A 376 64.27 -17.52 -7.57
CA TYR A 376 65.39 -17.95 -6.73
C TYR A 376 65.30 -19.44 -6.37
N ARG A 377 64.10 -19.91 -5.98
CA ARG A 377 63.83 -21.34 -5.73
C ARG A 377 63.95 -22.17 -6.99
N PHE A 378 63.43 -21.67 -8.10
CA PHE A 378 63.53 -22.27 -9.43
C PHE A 378 64.95 -22.22 -9.95
N ARG A 379 65.75 -21.18 -9.72
CA ARG A 379 67.18 -21.20 -10.07
C ARG A 379 67.91 -22.26 -9.26
N LYS A 380 67.64 -22.37 -7.96
CA LYS A 380 68.19 -23.43 -7.10
C LYS A 380 67.66 -24.83 -7.47
N PHE A 381 66.44 -24.94 -7.98
CA PHE A 381 65.78 -26.18 -8.39
C PHE A 381 66.07 -26.57 -9.85
N ALA A 382 66.30 -25.64 -10.77
CA ALA A 382 66.60 -25.82 -12.20
C ALA A 382 68.10 -26.00 -12.42
N MET A 383 68.94 -25.42 -11.54
CA MET A 383 70.31 -25.91 -11.33
C MET A 383 70.33 -27.39 -10.86
N ARG A 384 69.17 -27.96 -10.51
CA ARG A 384 69.00 -29.34 -10.02
C ARG A 384 68.12 -30.26 -10.91
N ASN A 385 67.07 -29.77 -11.60
CA ASN A 385 66.00 -30.57 -12.28
C ASN A 385 65.28 -29.80 -13.45
N ARG A 386 65.62 -30.05 -14.72
CA ARG A 386 65.25 -29.16 -15.87
C ARG A 386 64.08 -29.59 -16.79
N LEU A 387 63.55 -30.82 -16.74
CA LEU A 387 62.61 -31.35 -17.76
C LEU A 387 61.10 -31.42 -17.36
N ALA A 388 60.74 -31.38 -16.07
CA ALA A 388 59.39 -31.71 -15.59
C ALA A 388 58.40 -30.53 -15.43
N LEU A 389 58.82 -29.28 -15.64
CA LEU A 389 58.04 -28.10 -15.24
C LEU A 389 56.96 -27.64 -16.26
N GLY A 390 56.95 -28.19 -17.48
CA GLY A 390 56.07 -27.71 -18.56
C GLY A 390 54.58 -28.06 -18.40
N PHE A 391 54.25 -29.19 -17.74
CA PHE A 391 52.89 -29.74 -17.78
C PHE A 391 51.95 -29.28 -16.64
N ALA A 392 52.45 -28.69 -15.55
CA ALA A 392 51.68 -28.50 -14.30
C ALA A 392 50.89 -27.17 -14.18
N THR A 393 51.11 -26.21 -15.06
CA THR A 393 50.62 -24.83 -14.91
C THR A 393 49.16 -24.61 -15.30
N LEU A 394 48.59 -25.43 -16.20
CA LEU A 394 47.22 -25.25 -16.70
C LEU A 394 46.13 -25.66 -15.71
N SER A 395 46.37 -26.65 -14.85
CA SER A 395 45.35 -27.22 -13.97
C SER A 395 45.05 -26.41 -12.70
N PHE A 396 45.96 -25.52 -12.28
CA PHE A 396 45.87 -24.82 -11.00
C PHE A 396 44.91 -23.61 -11.00
N LEU A 397 44.68 -23.01 -12.17
CA LEU A 397 43.91 -21.76 -12.28
C LEU A 397 42.39 -21.99 -12.06
N ALA A 398 41.86 -23.13 -12.49
CA ALA A 398 40.43 -23.44 -12.38
C ALA A 398 39.98 -23.68 -10.92
N LEU A 399 40.85 -24.23 -10.07
CA LEU A 399 40.49 -24.66 -8.71
C LEU A 399 40.34 -23.49 -7.71
N SER A 400 41.02 -22.37 -7.96
CA SER A 400 41.12 -21.25 -6.99
C SER A 400 39.89 -20.34 -6.99
N LEU A 401 39.17 -20.26 -8.12
CA LEU A 401 37.95 -19.46 -8.25
C LEU A 401 36.76 -20.09 -7.51
N PHE A 402 36.73 -21.43 -7.41
CA PHE A 402 35.65 -22.17 -6.76
C PHE A 402 35.64 -21.99 -5.22
N THR A 403 36.81 -21.91 -4.59
CA THR A 403 36.92 -21.91 -3.12
C THR A 403 36.50 -20.60 -2.45
N ILE A 404 36.65 -19.46 -3.14
CA ILE A 404 36.34 -18.14 -2.57
C ILE A 404 34.83 -17.93 -2.43
N ASN A 405 34.04 -18.45 -3.37
CA ASN A 405 32.58 -18.32 -3.37
C ASN A 405 31.92 -19.04 -2.16
N LEU A 406 32.46 -20.20 -1.77
CA LEU A 406 31.90 -21.06 -0.74
C LEU A 406 31.96 -20.46 0.69
N GLN A 407 32.97 -19.64 0.99
CA GLN A 407 33.23 -19.14 2.35
C GLN A 407 32.35 -17.95 2.74
N GLN A 408 31.94 -17.13 1.76
CA GLN A 408 30.99 -16.03 2.00
C GLN A 408 29.58 -16.55 2.35
N GLN A 409 29.15 -17.66 1.74
CA GLN A 409 27.84 -18.23 2.01
C GLN A 409 27.68 -18.71 3.47
N ARG A 410 28.72 -19.25 4.10
CA ARG A 410 28.64 -19.81 5.47
C ARG A 410 28.40 -18.77 6.57
N MET A 411 28.98 -17.57 6.47
CA MET A 411 28.84 -16.55 7.51
C MET A 411 27.46 -15.86 7.51
N ALA A 412 26.77 -15.84 6.38
CA ALA A 412 25.41 -15.31 6.27
C ALA A 412 24.39 -16.22 6.98
N VAL A 413 24.54 -17.54 6.82
CA VAL A 413 23.63 -18.57 7.38
C VAL A 413 23.58 -18.54 8.92
N GLU A 414 24.70 -18.28 9.60
CA GLU A 414 24.75 -18.34 11.08
C GLU A 414 24.00 -17.18 11.77
N ARG A 415 24.02 -15.97 11.19
CA ARG A 415 23.28 -14.82 11.74
C ARG A 415 21.77 -14.93 11.49
N GLU A 416 21.42 -15.49 10.34
CA GLU A 416 20.03 -15.76 9.98
C GLU A 416 19.41 -16.79 10.94
N LYS A 417 20.18 -17.82 11.31
CA LYS A 417 19.79 -18.83 12.29
C LYS A 417 19.45 -18.23 13.67
N GLN A 418 20.33 -17.39 14.24
CA GLN A 418 20.07 -16.77 15.56
C GLN A 418 18.83 -15.85 15.55
N THR A 419 18.63 -15.11 14.47
CA THR A 419 17.44 -14.25 14.32
C THR A 419 16.16 -15.10 14.17
N SER A 420 16.26 -16.22 13.45
CA SER A 420 15.17 -17.17 13.26
C SER A 420 14.76 -17.87 14.56
N GLU A 421 15.73 -18.27 15.40
CA GLU A 421 15.48 -18.87 16.72
C GLU A 421 14.69 -17.90 17.62
N ARG A 422 15.04 -16.60 17.64
CA ARG A 422 14.36 -15.60 18.48
C ARG A 422 12.95 -15.26 18.00
N VAL A 423 12.75 -15.15 16.69
CA VAL A 423 11.42 -14.99 16.10
C VAL A 423 10.56 -16.22 16.40
N THR A 424 11.15 -17.41 16.32
CA THR A 424 10.46 -18.68 16.63
C THR A 424 10.05 -18.74 18.10
N GLU A 425 10.92 -18.38 19.04
CA GLU A 425 10.58 -18.31 20.47
C GLU A 425 9.45 -17.30 20.75
N PHE A 426 9.48 -16.13 20.12
CA PHE A 426 8.39 -15.16 20.26
C PHE A 426 7.07 -15.73 19.72
N LEU A 427 7.09 -16.34 18.52
CA LEU A 427 5.90 -16.99 17.95
C LEU A 427 5.37 -18.09 18.88
N ILE A 428 6.24 -18.95 19.41
CA ILE A 428 5.86 -19.98 20.39
C ILE A 428 5.20 -19.35 21.62
N SER A 429 5.75 -18.26 22.17
CA SER A 429 5.15 -17.59 23.33
C SER A 429 3.76 -17.00 23.08
N LEU A 430 3.39 -16.73 21.82
CA LEU A 430 2.03 -16.30 21.45
C LEU A 430 1.02 -17.43 21.60
N PHE A 431 1.46 -18.68 21.38
CA PHE A 431 0.61 -19.88 21.46
C PHE A 431 0.68 -20.58 22.83
N GLU A 432 1.75 -20.41 23.62
CA GLU A 432 1.92 -21.10 24.92
C GLU A 432 0.95 -20.63 26.03
N GLN A 433 0.34 -19.45 25.91
CA GLN A 433 -0.69 -18.98 26.85
C GLN A 433 -2.09 -19.53 26.56
N ILE A 434 -2.21 -20.37 25.52
CA ILE A 434 -3.45 -21.09 25.20
C ILE A 434 -3.51 -22.33 26.10
N ASP A 435 -4.16 -22.18 27.25
CA ASP A 435 -4.39 -23.28 28.21
C ASP A 435 -5.41 -24.27 27.63
N PRO A 436 -5.02 -25.50 27.23
CA PRO A 436 -5.92 -26.46 26.58
C PRO A 436 -7.07 -26.91 27.50
N ASP A 437 -6.90 -26.79 28.82
CA ASP A 437 -7.85 -27.28 29.81
C ASP A 437 -8.86 -26.22 30.27
N ARG A 438 -8.66 -24.94 29.92
CA ARG A 438 -9.55 -23.83 30.33
C ARG A 438 -10.54 -23.32 29.28
N THR A 439 -10.38 -23.67 28.01
CA THR A 439 -11.31 -23.26 26.93
C THR A 439 -12.01 -24.45 26.31
N ARG A 440 -12.95 -25.06 27.06
CA ARG A 440 -14.04 -25.78 26.40
C ARG A 440 -14.90 -24.74 25.65
N VAL A 441 -14.91 -24.84 24.32
CA VAL A 441 -15.87 -24.25 23.35
C VAL A 441 -15.59 -22.84 22.81
N ARG A 442 -14.33 -22.39 22.64
CA ARG A 442 -14.09 -21.24 21.74
C ARG A 442 -12.83 -21.42 20.92
N ASP A 443 -12.98 -21.48 19.60
CA ASP A 443 -11.87 -21.40 18.66
C ASP A 443 -11.17 -20.05 18.88
N ILE A 444 -9.92 -20.06 19.34
CA ILE A 444 -9.13 -18.84 19.54
C ILE A 444 -8.85 -18.26 18.16
N THR A 445 -9.28 -17.03 17.94
CA THR A 445 -9.14 -16.39 16.63
C THR A 445 -7.70 -15.90 16.41
N ALA A 446 -7.26 -15.84 15.16
CA ALA A 446 -5.96 -15.25 14.83
C ALA A 446 -5.81 -13.82 15.37
N LEU A 447 -6.91 -13.06 15.47
CA LEU A 447 -6.95 -11.72 16.04
C LEU A 447 -6.58 -11.69 17.54
N GLU A 448 -7.06 -12.67 18.32
CA GLU A 448 -6.76 -12.76 19.76
C GLU A 448 -5.28 -13.08 20.01
N ILE A 449 -4.69 -13.96 19.21
CA ILE A 449 -3.25 -14.30 19.27
C ILE A 449 -2.40 -13.08 18.89
N MET A 450 -2.79 -12.37 17.83
CA MET A 450 -2.11 -11.15 17.38
C MET A 450 -2.20 -10.02 18.41
N GLU A 451 -3.35 -9.83 19.06
CA GLU A 451 -3.54 -8.82 20.10
C GLU A 451 -2.70 -9.14 21.36
N ASN A 452 -2.54 -10.42 21.70
CA ASN A 452 -1.61 -10.82 22.77
C ASN A 452 -0.16 -10.51 22.37
N GLY A 453 0.23 -10.83 21.14
CA GLY A 453 1.56 -10.48 20.61
C GLY A 453 1.83 -8.98 20.63
N ARG A 454 0.84 -8.17 20.26
CA ARG A 454 0.93 -6.69 20.27
C ARG A 454 1.19 -6.14 21.67
N ARG A 455 0.59 -6.74 22.70
CA ARG A 455 0.81 -6.35 24.11
C ARG A 455 2.16 -6.80 24.65
N GLN A 456 2.68 -7.93 24.17
CA GLN A 456 3.94 -8.51 24.65
C GLN A 456 5.18 -7.94 23.96
N LEU A 457 5.08 -7.55 22.69
CA LEU A 457 6.21 -7.11 21.84
C LEU A 457 6.97 -5.87 22.35
N PRO A 458 6.37 -4.88 23.02
CA PRO A 458 7.14 -3.78 23.62
C PRO A 458 7.96 -4.21 24.85
N ARG A 459 7.53 -5.27 25.55
CA ARG A 459 8.16 -5.78 26.79
C ARG A 459 9.14 -6.93 26.53
N SER A 460 8.90 -7.70 25.48
CA SER A 460 9.70 -8.84 25.05
C SER A 460 10.54 -8.39 23.84
N LEU A 461 11.87 -8.59 23.86
CA LEU A 461 12.79 -8.17 22.78
C LEU A 461 13.14 -6.67 22.76
N SER A 462 13.07 -5.96 23.90
CA SER A 462 13.51 -4.55 24.03
C SER A 462 14.98 -4.33 23.68
N ASP A 463 15.81 -5.36 23.87
CA ASP A 463 17.26 -5.32 23.71
C ASP A 463 17.71 -5.65 22.27
N GLU A 464 16.75 -5.99 21.40
CA GLU A 464 16.99 -6.38 20.00
C GLU A 464 16.14 -5.54 19.02
N PRO A 465 16.46 -4.25 18.81
CA PRO A 465 15.64 -3.34 18.02
C PRO A 465 15.36 -3.83 16.59
N ALA A 466 16.32 -4.52 15.97
CA ALA A 466 16.18 -5.04 14.62
C ALA A 466 15.13 -6.18 14.51
N VAL A 467 15.04 -7.05 15.54
CA VAL A 467 14.04 -8.12 15.59
C VAL A 467 12.67 -7.53 15.92
N GLN A 468 12.62 -6.58 16.85
CA GLN A 468 11.40 -5.87 17.22
C GLN A 468 10.80 -5.10 16.03
N THR A 469 11.60 -4.35 15.27
CA THR A 469 11.16 -3.68 14.03
C THR A 469 10.60 -4.69 13.02
N ARG A 470 11.25 -5.85 12.85
CA ARG A 470 10.78 -6.87 11.91
C ARG A 470 9.42 -7.44 12.33
N LEU A 471 9.25 -7.75 13.62
CA LEU A 471 7.99 -8.25 14.16
C LEU A 471 6.89 -7.18 14.09
N LEU A 472 7.19 -5.92 14.42
CA LEU A 472 6.24 -4.80 14.27
C LEU A 472 5.76 -4.66 12.81
N GLN A 473 6.69 -4.70 11.85
CA GLN A 473 6.34 -4.65 10.43
C GLN A 473 5.52 -5.86 9.99
N SER A 474 5.92 -7.08 10.35
CA SER A 474 5.16 -8.30 10.05
C SER A 474 3.77 -8.27 10.65
N MET A 475 3.63 -7.81 11.91
CA MET A 475 2.34 -7.68 12.56
C MET A 475 1.47 -6.62 11.88
N GLY A 476 2.03 -5.46 11.51
CA GLY A 476 1.32 -4.45 10.74
C GLY A 476 0.77 -5.01 9.43
N LEU A 477 1.61 -5.73 8.67
CA LEU A 477 1.18 -6.41 7.45
C LEU A 477 0.03 -7.41 7.67
N VAL A 478 0.05 -8.15 8.78
CA VAL A 478 -1.05 -9.07 9.13
C VAL A 478 -2.31 -8.30 9.52
N TYR A 479 -2.21 -7.24 10.34
CA TYR A 479 -3.37 -6.42 10.70
C TYR A 479 -4.01 -5.73 9.49
N ARG A 480 -3.22 -5.27 8.51
CA ARG A 480 -3.74 -4.80 7.21
C ARG A 480 -4.48 -5.90 6.45
N ALA A 481 -3.93 -7.10 6.41
CA ALA A 481 -4.60 -8.24 5.77
C ALA A 481 -5.91 -8.64 6.47
N LEU A 482 -6.04 -8.34 7.76
CA LEU A 482 -7.26 -8.54 8.56
C LEU A 482 -8.21 -7.32 8.52
N GLY A 483 -7.91 -6.28 7.74
CA GLY A 483 -8.74 -5.07 7.61
C GLY A 483 -8.65 -4.09 8.80
N GLN A 484 -7.70 -4.28 9.72
CA GLN A 484 -7.43 -3.33 10.82
C GLN A 484 -6.34 -2.33 10.42
N ASP A 485 -6.66 -1.49 9.44
CA ASP A 485 -5.66 -0.62 8.79
C ASP A 485 -5.03 0.42 9.72
N GLN A 486 -5.79 0.99 10.68
CA GLN A 486 -5.22 1.93 11.66
C GLN A 486 -4.18 1.24 12.55
N VAL A 487 -4.48 0.03 13.04
CA VAL A 487 -3.55 -0.73 13.89
C VAL A 487 -2.30 -1.10 13.07
N SER A 488 -2.46 -1.42 11.79
CA SER A 488 -1.32 -1.61 10.87
C SER A 488 -0.44 -0.37 10.81
N ILE A 489 -1.04 0.81 10.55
CA ILE A 489 -0.32 2.08 10.47
C ILE A 489 0.44 2.36 11.78
N ASP A 490 -0.22 2.24 12.93
CA ASP A 490 0.39 2.51 14.25
C ASP A 490 1.61 1.62 14.53
N LEU A 491 1.55 0.34 14.14
CA LEU A 491 2.66 -0.61 14.33
C LEU A 491 3.79 -0.35 13.34
N LEU A 492 3.47 0.01 12.11
CA LEU A 492 4.45 0.36 11.09
C LEU A 492 5.15 1.68 11.40
N GLU A 493 4.46 2.67 11.96
CA GLU A 493 5.08 3.92 12.44
C GLU A 493 6.05 3.65 13.59
N GLN A 494 5.69 2.80 14.56
CA GLN A 494 6.61 2.35 15.61
C GLN A 494 7.83 1.59 15.05
N ALA A 495 7.65 0.82 13.97
CA ALA A 495 8.74 0.15 13.28
C ALA A 495 9.67 1.15 12.60
N LEU A 496 9.09 2.19 11.97
CA LEU A 496 9.81 3.24 11.25
C LEU A 496 10.68 4.09 12.18
N GLU A 497 10.18 4.45 13.38
CA GLU A 497 10.93 5.21 14.39
C GLU A 497 12.23 4.53 14.86
N LYS A 498 12.28 3.19 14.75
CA LYS A 498 13.42 2.37 15.21
C LYS A 498 14.50 2.17 14.14
N VAL A 499 14.29 2.71 12.94
CA VAL A 499 15.16 2.49 11.78
C VAL A 499 15.73 3.83 11.31
N PRO A 500 17.00 3.91 10.87
CA PRO A 500 17.54 5.15 10.33
C PRO A 500 16.69 5.67 9.17
N PRO A 501 16.31 6.96 9.17
CA PRO A 501 15.32 7.52 8.27
C PRO A 501 15.61 7.26 6.79
N ASP A 502 16.89 7.24 6.39
CA ASP A 502 17.30 7.15 4.98
C ASP A 502 17.82 5.75 4.59
N SER A 503 17.49 4.74 5.40
CA SER A 503 17.84 3.35 5.09
C SER A 503 16.80 2.67 4.19
N GLU A 504 17.22 1.71 3.37
CA GLU A 504 16.34 0.87 2.54
C GLU A 504 15.18 0.24 3.34
N LYS A 505 15.43 -0.10 4.61
CA LYS A 505 14.43 -0.68 5.49
C LYS A 505 13.36 0.34 5.90
N ALA A 506 13.73 1.60 6.15
CA ALA A 506 12.77 2.67 6.42
C ALA A 506 11.85 2.89 5.22
N PHE A 507 12.38 2.89 4.00
CA PHE A 507 11.58 2.99 2.78
C PHE A 507 10.63 1.82 2.57
N SER A 508 11.06 0.59 2.87
CA SER A 508 10.17 -0.58 2.85
C SER A 508 8.99 -0.42 3.82
N ILE A 509 9.22 0.10 5.02
CA ILE A 509 8.16 0.32 6.02
C ILE A 509 7.25 1.48 5.58
N GLU A 510 7.81 2.56 5.04
CA GLU A 510 7.03 3.67 4.46
C GLU A 510 6.09 3.20 3.35
N PHE A 511 6.53 2.32 2.46
CA PHE A 511 5.65 1.74 1.43
C PHE A 511 4.54 0.86 2.01
N ASP A 512 4.80 0.14 3.11
CA ASP A 512 3.77 -0.63 3.81
C ASP A 512 2.75 0.28 4.53
N ILE A 513 3.20 1.43 5.06
CA ILE A 513 2.31 2.47 5.62
C ILE A 513 1.43 3.05 4.52
N ILE A 514 2.03 3.43 3.38
CA ILE A 514 1.33 3.95 2.21
C ILE A 514 0.28 2.95 1.72
N ALA A 515 0.61 1.65 1.66
CA ALA A 515 -0.34 0.60 1.30
C ALA A 515 -1.45 0.39 2.35
N SER A 516 -1.16 0.60 3.64
CA SER A 516 -2.17 0.55 4.72
C SER A 516 -3.13 1.74 4.63
N LEU A 517 -2.62 2.95 4.35
CA LEU A 517 -3.44 4.15 4.10
C LEU A 517 -4.37 3.96 2.90
N MET A 518 -3.88 3.34 1.82
CA MET A 518 -4.71 3.00 0.66
C MET A 518 -5.81 2.00 1.01
N SER A 519 -5.49 0.96 1.79
CA SER A 519 -6.47 -0.04 2.24
C SER A 519 -7.60 0.60 3.06
N ARG A 520 -7.24 1.60 3.88
CA ARG A 520 -8.20 2.39 4.68
C ARG A 520 -9.05 3.36 3.85
N GLY A 521 -8.60 3.70 2.64
CA GLY A 521 -9.25 4.67 1.75
C GLY A 521 -8.69 6.08 1.79
N ASP A 522 -7.60 6.34 2.51
CA ASP A 522 -6.98 7.68 2.62
C ASP A 522 -5.98 7.93 1.49
N TYR A 523 -6.48 7.96 0.26
CA TYR A 523 -5.62 8.07 -0.92
C TYR A 523 -4.83 9.38 -0.98
N GLN A 524 -5.39 10.50 -0.48
CA GLN A 524 -4.69 11.79 -0.46
C GLN A 524 -3.49 11.78 0.50
N ASP A 525 -3.67 11.30 1.73
CA ASP A 525 -2.59 11.17 2.71
C ASP A 525 -1.53 10.20 2.22
N SER A 526 -1.95 9.12 1.57
CA SER A 526 -1.08 8.14 0.94
C SER A 526 -0.21 8.78 -0.17
N ILE A 527 -0.78 9.65 -1.02
CA ILE A 527 -0.05 10.38 -2.07
C ILE A 527 0.95 11.35 -1.45
N GLN A 528 0.51 12.18 -0.49
CA GLN A 528 1.40 13.14 0.19
C GLN A 528 2.55 12.43 0.90
N ARG A 529 2.27 11.29 1.53
CA ARG A 529 3.28 10.46 2.17
C ARG A 529 4.27 9.88 1.16
N LEU A 530 3.79 9.41 0.01
CA LEU A 530 4.65 8.90 -1.06
C LEU A 530 5.59 9.99 -1.60
N GLU A 531 5.08 11.19 -1.89
CA GLU A 531 5.87 12.33 -2.38
C GLU A 531 6.94 12.76 -1.35
N LYS A 532 6.57 12.83 -0.07
CA LYS A 532 7.49 13.13 1.02
C LYS A 532 8.56 12.05 1.21
N THR A 533 8.20 10.78 1.06
CA THR A 533 9.15 9.66 1.16
C THR A 533 10.16 9.69 0.02
N VAL A 534 9.71 9.93 -1.21
CA VAL A 534 10.59 9.95 -2.39
C VAL A 534 11.51 11.18 -2.40
N SER A 535 11.01 12.36 -2.01
CA SER A 535 11.81 13.60 -1.97
C SER A 535 12.98 13.56 -0.99
N ARG A 536 12.98 12.61 -0.04
CA ARG A 536 14.09 12.39 0.90
C ARG A 536 15.24 11.57 0.30
N PHE A 537 15.08 11.00 -0.89
CA PHE A 537 16.09 10.13 -1.49
C PHE A 537 17.16 10.96 -2.23
N PRO A 538 18.47 10.72 -1.99
CA PRO A 538 19.54 11.43 -2.70
C PRO A 538 19.59 11.01 -4.18
N GLU A 539 19.60 11.99 -5.09
CA GLU A 539 19.67 11.72 -6.53
C GLU A 539 21.02 11.09 -6.94
N PRO A 540 21.03 10.07 -7.81
CA PRO A 540 19.88 9.46 -8.49
C PRO A 540 19.14 8.41 -7.65
N VAL A 541 17.79 8.45 -7.65
CA VAL A 541 16.95 7.44 -6.98
C VAL A 541 17.12 6.05 -7.63
N PRO A 542 17.35 4.96 -6.87
CA PRO A 542 17.46 3.59 -7.38
C PRO A 542 16.24 3.17 -8.19
N ALA A 543 16.48 2.47 -9.31
CA ALA A 543 15.43 2.09 -10.26
C ALA A 543 14.33 1.19 -9.65
N TRP A 544 14.64 0.31 -8.69
CA TRP A 544 13.63 -0.51 -8.02
C TRP A 544 12.70 0.30 -7.10
N ILE A 545 13.21 1.39 -6.51
CA ILE A 545 12.42 2.36 -5.73
C ILE A 545 11.53 3.16 -6.67
N GLN A 546 12.07 3.57 -7.84
CA GLN A 546 11.29 4.24 -8.87
C GLN A 546 10.16 3.33 -9.38
N ALA A 547 10.42 2.05 -9.63
CA ALA A 547 9.40 1.08 -10.05
C ALA A 547 8.27 0.95 -9.02
N HIS A 548 8.61 0.81 -7.73
CA HIS A 548 7.61 0.74 -6.65
C HIS A 548 6.84 2.04 -6.48
N ARG A 549 7.52 3.18 -6.57
CA ARG A 549 6.89 4.50 -6.55
C ARG A 549 5.85 4.60 -7.66
N TRP A 550 6.23 4.33 -8.91
CA TRP A 550 5.33 4.46 -10.05
C TRP A 550 4.13 3.52 -9.95
N PHE A 551 4.32 2.30 -9.44
CA PHE A 551 3.22 1.37 -9.16
C PHE A 551 2.25 1.90 -8.08
N LEU A 552 2.77 2.42 -6.97
CA LEU A 552 1.95 2.98 -5.89
C LEU A 552 1.24 4.26 -6.33
N GLU A 553 1.95 5.17 -6.99
CA GLU A 553 1.40 6.41 -7.56
C GLU A 553 0.28 6.09 -8.57
N GLY A 554 0.51 5.14 -9.49
CA GLY A 554 -0.50 4.67 -10.43
C GLY A 554 -1.73 4.07 -9.72
N SER A 555 -1.53 3.27 -8.68
CA SER A 555 -2.62 2.65 -7.92
C SER A 555 -3.43 3.70 -7.15
N GLN A 556 -2.78 4.68 -6.53
CA GLN A 556 -3.44 5.81 -5.86
C GLN A 556 -4.27 6.62 -6.85
N LEU A 557 -3.65 7.00 -7.99
CA LEU A 557 -4.29 7.77 -9.06
C LEU A 557 -5.49 7.03 -9.65
N PHE A 558 -5.42 5.71 -9.79
CA PHE A 558 -6.54 4.87 -10.21
C PHE A 558 -7.73 4.99 -9.26
N HIS A 559 -7.48 4.87 -7.95
CA HIS A 559 -8.54 4.95 -6.94
C HIS A 559 -9.18 6.34 -6.82
N ILE A 560 -8.42 7.41 -7.08
CA ILE A 560 -8.94 8.79 -7.15
C ILE A 560 -9.41 9.17 -8.56
N GLY A 561 -9.65 8.20 -9.45
CA GLY A 561 -10.25 8.43 -10.76
C GLY A 561 -9.41 9.23 -11.76
N GLN A 562 -8.11 9.44 -11.51
CA GLN A 562 -7.19 10.13 -12.41
C GLN A 562 -6.57 9.15 -13.40
N TYR A 563 -7.42 8.48 -14.18
CA TYR A 563 -7.08 7.32 -15.01
C TYR A 563 -5.93 7.55 -15.99
N ARG A 564 -5.87 8.71 -16.68
CA ARG A 564 -4.76 9.01 -17.59
C ARG A 564 -3.41 9.13 -16.88
N ARG A 565 -3.37 9.82 -15.74
CA ARG A 565 -2.13 9.93 -14.94
C ARG A 565 -1.75 8.58 -14.34
N ALA A 566 -2.75 7.79 -13.93
CA ALA A 566 -2.53 6.42 -13.48
C ALA A 566 -1.90 5.57 -14.59
N TRP A 567 -2.35 5.74 -15.84
CA TRP A 567 -1.79 5.06 -17.01
C TRP A 567 -0.31 5.41 -17.19
N ASP A 568 0.00 6.71 -17.22
CA ASP A 568 1.38 7.18 -17.37
C ASP A 568 2.30 6.67 -16.25
N ALA A 569 1.80 6.59 -15.02
CA ALA A 569 2.54 6.04 -13.89
C ALA A 569 2.75 4.53 -14.05
N PHE A 570 1.71 3.76 -14.38
CA PHE A 570 1.85 2.32 -14.61
C PHE A 570 2.73 1.99 -15.82
N ASP A 571 2.72 2.79 -16.87
CA ASP A 571 3.58 2.59 -18.04
C ASP A 571 5.06 2.81 -17.69
N LYS A 572 5.38 3.84 -16.89
CA LYS A 572 6.73 4.00 -16.31
C LYS A 572 7.12 2.87 -15.37
N ALA A 573 6.17 2.33 -14.60
CA ALA A 573 6.42 1.15 -13.76
C ALA A 573 6.68 -0.11 -14.61
N LYS A 574 6.03 -0.20 -15.78
CA LYS A 574 6.15 -1.32 -16.73
C LYS A 574 7.52 -1.37 -17.38
N ASP A 575 8.08 -0.22 -17.75
CA ASP A 575 9.45 -0.12 -18.26
C ASP A 575 10.50 -0.64 -17.25
N LEU A 576 10.15 -0.65 -15.97
CA LEU A 576 10.97 -1.14 -14.87
C LEU A 576 10.43 -2.44 -14.25
N ALA A 577 9.50 -3.14 -14.91
CA ALA A 577 8.77 -4.26 -14.33
C ALA A 577 9.66 -5.44 -13.92
N ASP A 578 10.78 -5.66 -14.60
CA ASP A 578 11.74 -6.72 -14.25
C ASP A 578 12.44 -6.48 -12.89
N LEU A 579 12.35 -5.26 -12.34
CA LEU A 579 12.84 -4.91 -11.01
C LEU A 579 11.77 -5.08 -9.91
N LEU A 580 10.52 -5.33 -10.29
CA LEU A 580 9.45 -5.65 -9.35
C LEU A 580 9.49 -7.14 -8.99
N LYS A 581 9.00 -7.48 -7.79
CA LYS A 581 8.78 -8.90 -7.44
C LYS A 581 7.79 -9.52 -8.44
N PRO A 582 7.87 -10.83 -8.76
CA PRO A 582 7.00 -11.44 -9.77
C PRO A 582 5.50 -11.21 -9.54
N GLY A 583 5.02 -11.36 -8.29
CA GLY A 583 3.64 -11.03 -7.94
C GLY A 583 3.26 -9.57 -8.22
N ARG A 584 4.16 -8.62 -7.97
CA ARG A 584 3.93 -7.19 -8.25
C ARG A 584 3.91 -6.87 -9.75
N ARG A 585 4.69 -7.59 -10.56
CA ARG A 585 4.63 -7.48 -12.03
C ARG A 585 3.27 -7.92 -12.56
N LEU A 586 2.71 -9.00 -12.01
CA LEU A 586 1.37 -9.47 -12.37
C LEU A 586 0.27 -8.54 -11.86
N ASP A 587 0.43 -7.98 -10.65
CA ASP A 587 -0.46 -6.93 -10.13
C ASP A 587 -0.45 -5.69 -11.03
N LEU A 588 0.72 -5.28 -11.55
CA LEU A 588 0.83 -4.16 -12.49
C LEU A 588 0.03 -4.43 -13.76
N LEU A 589 0.16 -5.62 -14.35
CA LEU A 589 -0.59 -6.01 -15.55
C LEU A 589 -2.10 -6.07 -15.27
N LYS A 590 -2.51 -6.59 -14.10
CA LYS A 590 -3.90 -6.55 -13.65
C LYS A 590 -4.40 -5.12 -13.59
N MET A 591 -3.67 -4.21 -12.93
CA MET A 591 -4.08 -2.81 -12.78
C MET A 591 -4.14 -2.09 -14.14
N GLN A 592 -3.24 -2.37 -15.08
CA GLN A 592 -3.31 -1.83 -16.44
C GLN A 592 -4.57 -2.31 -17.19
N SER A 593 -4.90 -3.60 -17.08
CA SER A 593 -6.14 -4.17 -17.64
C SER A 593 -7.40 -3.51 -17.03
N LEU A 594 -7.49 -3.40 -15.71
CA LEU A 594 -8.60 -2.72 -15.03
C LEU A 594 -8.67 -1.23 -15.36
N LEU A 595 -7.53 -0.58 -15.59
CA LEU A 595 -7.48 0.81 -16.00
C LEU A 595 -7.99 1.00 -17.43
N LYS A 596 -7.70 0.09 -18.35
CA LYS A 596 -8.29 0.11 -19.70
C LYS A 596 -9.80 0.04 -19.65
N TRP A 597 -10.36 -0.76 -18.74
CA TRP A 597 -11.79 -0.83 -18.51
C TRP A 597 -12.37 0.54 -18.12
N GLU A 598 -11.81 1.18 -17.08
CA GLU A 598 -12.25 2.50 -16.62
C GLU A 598 -12.02 3.63 -17.63
N MET A 599 -11.08 3.46 -18.57
CA MET A 599 -10.84 4.38 -19.67
C MET A 599 -11.73 4.14 -20.89
N GLY A 600 -12.57 3.12 -20.88
CA GLY A 600 -13.52 2.83 -21.95
C GLY A 600 -12.98 1.91 -23.05
N TYR A 601 -12.08 0.98 -22.73
CA TYR A 601 -11.56 -0.04 -23.66
C TYR A 601 -11.83 -1.46 -23.14
N PRO A 602 -13.10 -1.91 -23.10
CA PRO A 602 -13.50 -3.15 -22.42
C PRO A 602 -12.96 -4.42 -23.09
N ASP A 603 -12.94 -4.46 -24.43
CA ASP A 603 -12.40 -5.61 -25.18
C ASP A 603 -10.90 -5.81 -24.91
N GLU A 604 -10.14 -4.72 -24.88
CA GLU A 604 -8.72 -4.76 -24.57
C GLU A 604 -8.46 -5.14 -23.11
N ALA A 605 -9.26 -4.61 -22.18
CA ALA A 605 -9.17 -4.95 -20.76
C ALA A 605 -9.36 -6.45 -20.53
N ILE A 606 -10.43 -7.03 -21.10
CA ILE A 606 -10.74 -8.46 -21.01
C ILE A 606 -9.62 -9.31 -21.65
N ALA A 607 -9.20 -8.96 -22.87
CA ALA A 607 -8.14 -9.71 -23.57
C ALA A 607 -6.80 -9.68 -22.80
N GLU A 608 -6.47 -8.57 -22.15
CA GLU A 608 -5.27 -8.50 -21.30
C GLU A 608 -5.40 -9.30 -20.01
N LEU A 609 -6.58 -9.32 -19.39
CA LEU A 609 -6.84 -10.12 -18.20
C LEU A 609 -6.79 -11.63 -18.51
N GLU A 610 -7.32 -12.04 -19.67
CA GLU A 610 -7.19 -13.42 -20.17
C GLU A 610 -5.74 -13.82 -20.42
N ARG A 611 -4.95 -12.94 -21.06
CA ARG A 611 -3.50 -13.16 -21.22
C ARG A 611 -2.79 -13.25 -19.88
N LEU A 612 -3.19 -12.43 -18.90
CA LEU A 612 -2.66 -12.49 -17.54
C LEU A 612 -2.94 -13.85 -16.88
N LEU A 613 -4.16 -14.37 -17.03
CA LEU A 613 -4.51 -15.70 -16.51
C LEU A 613 -3.64 -16.80 -17.14
N VAL A 614 -3.36 -16.72 -18.46
CA VAL A 614 -2.44 -17.67 -19.13
C VAL A 614 -1.03 -17.58 -18.57
N MET A 615 -0.50 -16.35 -18.38
CA MET A 615 0.82 -16.15 -17.78
C MET A 615 0.88 -16.68 -16.34
N GLN A 616 -0.16 -16.45 -15.54
CA GLN A 616 -0.25 -16.95 -14.17
C GLN A 616 -0.28 -18.47 -14.11
N ARG A 617 -0.99 -19.15 -15.01
CA ARG A 617 -0.99 -20.62 -15.10
C ARG A 617 0.39 -21.17 -15.47
N GLN A 618 1.11 -20.48 -16.35
CA GLN A 618 2.48 -20.88 -16.70
C GLN A 618 3.46 -20.68 -15.54
N GLU A 619 3.29 -19.61 -14.75
CA GLU A 619 4.21 -19.25 -13.68
C GLU A 619 3.94 -20.02 -12.38
N PHE A 620 2.67 -20.20 -11.99
CA PHE A 620 2.28 -20.79 -10.71
C PHE A 620 1.63 -22.18 -10.83
N GLY A 621 1.38 -22.66 -12.05
CA GLY A 621 0.62 -23.87 -12.32
C GLY A 621 -0.90 -23.63 -12.40
N GLU A 622 -1.66 -24.69 -12.63
CA GLU A 622 -3.11 -24.62 -12.90
C GLU A 622 -3.96 -24.20 -11.69
N VAL A 623 -3.45 -24.35 -10.46
CA VAL A 623 -4.21 -24.14 -9.21
C VAL A 623 -3.48 -23.13 -8.34
N HIS A 624 -3.95 -21.88 -8.34
CA HIS A 624 -3.35 -20.80 -7.55
C HIS A 624 -4.36 -19.70 -7.20
N SER A 625 -4.32 -19.17 -5.98
CA SER A 625 -5.32 -18.22 -5.48
C SER A 625 -5.43 -16.93 -6.30
N SER A 626 -4.31 -16.44 -6.85
CA SER A 626 -4.32 -15.25 -7.72
C SER A 626 -5.09 -15.44 -9.02
N ILE A 627 -5.14 -16.68 -9.54
CA ILE A 627 -5.91 -17.02 -10.74
C ILE A 627 -7.40 -16.96 -10.39
N ALA A 628 -7.82 -17.55 -9.27
CA ALA A 628 -9.22 -17.48 -8.79
C ALA A 628 -9.68 -16.02 -8.61
N TRP A 629 -8.86 -15.17 -7.98
CA TRP A 629 -9.18 -13.74 -7.84
C TRP A 629 -9.30 -13.00 -9.17
N ASN A 630 -8.48 -13.33 -10.17
CA ASN A 630 -8.56 -12.72 -11.49
C ASN A 630 -9.72 -13.28 -12.33
N LEU A 631 -10.14 -14.53 -12.12
CA LEU A 631 -11.38 -15.07 -12.68
C LEU A 631 -12.60 -14.34 -12.12
N LEU A 632 -12.63 -14.02 -10.82
CA LEU A 632 -13.69 -13.18 -10.23
C LEU A 632 -13.72 -11.76 -10.82
N ASN A 633 -12.56 -11.17 -11.13
CA ASN A 633 -12.49 -9.87 -11.81
C ASN A 633 -12.99 -9.99 -13.25
N LEU A 634 -12.56 -11.03 -13.99
CA LEU A 634 -13.00 -11.26 -15.36
C LEU A 634 -14.51 -11.50 -15.44
N ALA A 635 -15.06 -12.28 -14.50
CA ALA A 635 -16.50 -12.46 -14.36
C ALA A 635 -17.24 -11.13 -14.19
N GLN A 636 -16.71 -10.22 -13.35
CA GLN A 636 -17.31 -8.90 -13.18
C GLN A 636 -17.27 -8.07 -14.47
N LEU A 637 -16.16 -8.10 -15.21
CA LEU A 637 -16.06 -7.36 -16.48
C LEU A 637 -17.03 -7.93 -17.53
N GLU A 638 -17.21 -9.26 -17.59
CA GLU A 638 -18.19 -9.91 -18.48
C GLU A 638 -19.63 -9.61 -18.04
N LEU A 639 -19.91 -9.58 -16.74
CA LEU A 639 -21.21 -9.14 -16.17
C LEU A 639 -21.54 -7.71 -16.59
N ASP A 640 -20.60 -6.78 -16.47
CA ASP A 640 -20.82 -5.39 -16.82
C ASP A 640 -21.08 -5.19 -18.33
N ARG A 641 -20.66 -6.17 -19.18
CA ARG A 641 -21.00 -6.26 -20.61
C ARG A 641 -22.26 -7.09 -20.90
N LEU A 642 -22.89 -7.65 -19.87
CA LEU A 642 -24.04 -8.56 -19.93
C LEU A 642 -23.76 -9.87 -20.69
N ASN A 643 -22.51 -10.32 -20.67
CA ASN A 643 -22.15 -11.62 -21.17
C ASN A 643 -22.29 -12.66 -20.06
N PHE A 644 -23.55 -12.94 -19.68
CA PHE A 644 -23.87 -13.77 -18.53
C PHE A 644 -23.33 -15.20 -18.64
N GLU A 645 -23.25 -15.75 -19.85
CA GLU A 645 -22.70 -17.09 -20.09
C GLU A 645 -21.22 -17.13 -19.70
N ARG A 646 -20.39 -16.24 -20.27
CA ARG A 646 -18.96 -16.16 -19.90
C ARG A 646 -18.76 -15.81 -18.44
N ALA A 647 -19.56 -14.90 -17.89
CA ALA A 647 -19.51 -14.56 -16.47
C ALA A 647 -19.77 -15.79 -15.58
N THR A 648 -20.75 -16.62 -15.94
CA THR A 648 -21.06 -17.88 -15.26
C THR A 648 -19.87 -18.84 -15.34
N GLU A 649 -19.30 -19.04 -16.54
CA GLU A 649 -18.12 -19.89 -16.73
C GLU A 649 -16.93 -19.46 -15.86
N GLN A 650 -16.66 -18.15 -15.79
CA GLN A 650 -15.56 -17.63 -14.98
C GLN A 650 -15.82 -17.78 -13.47
N LEU A 651 -17.05 -17.59 -13.02
CA LEU A 651 -17.43 -17.81 -11.62
C LEU A 651 -17.34 -19.28 -11.23
N ASP A 652 -17.83 -20.19 -12.07
CA ASP A 652 -17.75 -21.64 -11.84
C ASP A 652 -16.27 -22.10 -11.81
N ALA A 653 -15.43 -21.56 -12.69
CA ALA A 653 -13.99 -21.83 -12.69
C ALA A 653 -13.30 -21.29 -11.42
N ALA A 654 -13.70 -20.11 -10.94
CA ALA A 654 -13.19 -19.55 -9.68
C ALA A 654 -13.60 -20.39 -8.47
N GLU A 655 -14.86 -20.84 -8.42
CA GLU A 655 -15.38 -21.71 -7.37
C GLU A 655 -14.62 -23.04 -7.33
N HIS A 656 -14.46 -23.70 -8.48
CA HIS A 656 -13.72 -24.95 -8.54
C HIS A 656 -12.28 -24.79 -8.04
N MET A 657 -11.65 -23.65 -8.35
CA MET A 657 -10.32 -23.35 -7.86
C MET A 657 -10.29 -23.10 -6.34
N PHE A 658 -11.29 -22.39 -5.79
CA PHE A 658 -11.41 -22.22 -4.34
C PHE A 658 -11.66 -23.53 -3.61
N GLN A 659 -12.46 -24.45 -4.17
CA GLN A 659 -12.71 -25.78 -3.59
C GLN A 659 -11.44 -26.63 -3.50
N GLN A 660 -10.50 -26.45 -4.44
CA GLN A 660 -9.21 -27.14 -4.42
C GLN A 660 -8.19 -26.49 -3.47
N LEU A 661 -8.28 -25.17 -3.29
CA LEU A 661 -7.31 -24.39 -2.50
C LEU A 661 -7.69 -24.24 -1.03
N PHE A 662 -8.98 -24.22 -0.72
CA PHE A 662 -9.50 -23.75 0.55
C PHE A 662 -10.66 -24.60 1.06
N ASP A 663 -10.74 -24.77 2.38
CA ASP A 663 -11.95 -25.29 3.03
C ASP A 663 -13.14 -24.33 2.83
N GLU A 664 -14.37 -24.86 2.87
CA GLU A 664 -15.62 -24.10 2.66
C GLU A 664 -15.80 -22.90 3.63
N ARG A 665 -15.05 -22.87 4.73
CA ARG A 665 -15.05 -21.79 5.72
C ARG A 665 -14.05 -20.67 5.39
N HIS A 666 -13.41 -20.67 4.23
CA HIS A 666 -12.42 -19.66 3.91
C HIS A 666 -13.05 -18.31 3.50
N PRO A 667 -12.53 -17.16 3.95
CA PRO A 667 -13.11 -15.84 3.65
C PRO A 667 -13.27 -15.52 2.15
N ALA A 668 -12.47 -16.14 1.28
CA ALA A 668 -12.57 -15.94 -0.17
C ALA A 668 -13.96 -16.28 -0.74
N TYR A 669 -14.67 -17.23 -0.12
CA TYR A 669 -16.03 -17.59 -0.52
C TYR A 669 -17.03 -16.45 -0.31
N ILE A 670 -16.78 -15.50 0.61
CA ILE A 670 -17.67 -14.36 0.84
C ILE A 670 -17.77 -13.50 -0.43
N GLU A 671 -16.62 -13.15 -1.02
CA GLU A 671 -16.60 -12.35 -2.24
C GLU A 671 -17.14 -13.12 -3.45
N TYR A 672 -16.86 -14.43 -3.53
CA TYR A 672 -17.47 -15.32 -4.53
C TYR A 672 -19.00 -15.27 -4.44
N TYR A 673 -19.59 -15.50 -3.26
CA TYR A 673 -21.04 -15.50 -3.07
C TYR A 673 -21.66 -14.15 -3.44
N TYR A 674 -21.04 -13.03 -3.09
CA TYR A 674 -21.56 -11.72 -3.47
C TYR A 674 -21.50 -11.48 -4.99
N LYS A 675 -20.42 -11.90 -5.67
CA LYS A 675 -20.33 -11.79 -7.14
C LYS A 675 -21.30 -12.75 -7.85
N ARG A 676 -21.45 -13.97 -7.35
CA ARG A 676 -22.43 -14.96 -7.86
C ARG A 676 -23.86 -14.47 -7.65
N GLY A 677 -24.16 -13.91 -6.48
CA GLY A 677 -25.45 -13.28 -6.22
C GLY A 677 -25.73 -12.11 -7.17
N ASN A 678 -24.73 -11.29 -7.51
CA ASN A 678 -24.90 -10.21 -8.50
C ASN A 678 -25.22 -10.75 -9.91
N LEU A 679 -24.55 -11.83 -10.35
CA LEU A 679 -24.89 -12.51 -11.60
C LEU A 679 -26.36 -12.96 -11.59
N LEU A 680 -26.77 -13.66 -10.53
CA LEU A 680 -28.15 -14.15 -10.39
C LEU A 680 -29.17 -12.99 -10.35
N LEU A 681 -28.80 -11.88 -9.72
CA LEU A 681 -29.61 -10.68 -9.68
C LEU A 681 -29.76 -10.02 -11.06
N ASP A 682 -28.70 -10.01 -11.87
CA ASP A 682 -28.75 -9.52 -13.26
C ASP A 682 -29.48 -10.48 -14.21
N LEU A 683 -29.54 -11.77 -13.87
CA LEU A 683 -30.39 -12.78 -14.51
C LEU A 683 -31.85 -12.76 -14.00
N GLU A 684 -32.21 -11.81 -13.13
CA GLU A 684 -33.53 -11.69 -12.49
C GLU A 684 -33.96 -12.92 -11.66
N GLN A 685 -33.01 -13.75 -11.25
CA GLN A 685 -33.21 -14.90 -10.36
C GLN A 685 -33.13 -14.46 -8.89
N TYR A 686 -34.06 -13.59 -8.49
CA TYR A 686 -34.00 -12.87 -7.22
C TYR A 686 -33.91 -13.78 -5.97
N SER A 687 -34.65 -14.89 -5.94
CA SER A 687 -34.66 -15.80 -4.79
C SER A 687 -33.31 -16.50 -4.59
N GLU A 688 -32.71 -16.99 -5.68
CA GLU A 688 -31.39 -17.63 -5.67
C GLU A 688 -30.29 -16.62 -5.36
N ALA A 689 -30.41 -15.39 -5.89
CA ALA A 689 -29.49 -14.29 -5.56
C ALA A 689 -29.49 -14.00 -4.06
N GLU A 690 -30.68 -13.84 -3.45
CA GLU A 690 -30.81 -13.59 -2.02
C GLU A 690 -30.30 -14.75 -1.15
N GLU A 691 -30.54 -16.00 -1.55
CA GLU A 691 -29.98 -17.18 -0.86
C GLU A 691 -28.45 -17.15 -0.91
N THR A 692 -27.88 -16.88 -2.08
CA THR A 692 -26.42 -16.78 -2.27
C THR A 692 -25.83 -15.65 -1.42
N TYR A 693 -26.48 -14.47 -1.37
CA TYR A 693 -26.05 -13.38 -0.48
C TYR A 693 -26.11 -13.79 1.00
N ARG A 694 -27.17 -14.50 1.43
CA ARG A 694 -27.28 -15.01 2.80
C ARG A 694 -26.16 -16.00 3.14
N MET A 695 -25.70 -16.81 2.19
CA MET A 695 -24.54 -17.70 2.40
C MET A 695 -23.26 -16.89 2.70
N GLY A 696 -22.98 -15.84 1.92
CA GLY A 696 -21.85 -14.94 2.17
C GLY A 696 -21.96 -14.20 3.51
N MET A 697 -23.16 -13.75 3.87
CA MET A 697 -23.42 -13.10 5.16
C MET A 697 -23.27 -14.06 6.34
N ALA A 698 -23.80 -15.28 6.25
CA ALA A 698 -23.69 -16.30 7.30
C ALA A 698 -22.23 -16.73 7.52
N LEU A 699 -21.47 -16.85 6.43
CA LEU A 699 -20.03 -17.12 6.51
C LEU A 699 -19.29 -15.95 7.17
N THR A 700 -19.64 -14.71 6.82
CA THR A 700 -19.06 -13.52 7.46
C THR A 700 -19.37 -13.45 8.96
N GLU A 701 -20.63 -13.71 9.35
CA GLU A 701 -21.05 -13.74 10.76
C GLU A 701 -20.30 -14.82 11.56
N THR A 702 -20.05 -15.97 10.94
CA THR A 702 -19.34 -17.10 11.58
C THR A 702 -17.85 -16.82 11.76
N LEU A 703 -17.21 -16.20 10.77
CA LEU A 703 -15.75 -15.96 10.77
C LEU A 703 -15.33 -14.69 11.50
N PHE A 704 -16.20 -13.68 11.49
CA PHE A 704 -15.94 -12.37 12.06
C PHE A 704 -17.06 -12.06 13.06
N ASP A 705 -18.03 -11.23 12.67
CA ASP A 705 -19.27 -10.93 13.37
C ASP A 705 -20.18 -10.09 12.44
N LYS A 706 -21.33 -9.63 12.94
CA LYS A 706 -22.26 -8.75 12.20
C LYS A 706 -21.80 -7.29 12.10
N GLN A 707 -20.82 -6.87 12.90
CA GLN A 707 -20.23 -5.54 12.84
C GLN A 707 -19.14 -5.46 11.76
N HIS A 708 -18.75 -6.59 11.16
CA HIS A 708 -17.77 -6.60 10.09
C HIS A 708 -18.28 -5.95 8.79
N SER A 709 -17.41 -5.20 8.09
CA SER A 709 -17.80 -4.46 6.89
C SER A 709 -18.28 -5.33 5.71
N LEU A 710 -17.86 -6.60 5.65
CA LEU A 710 -18.36 -7.56 4.66
C LEU A 710 -19.81 -7.98 4.94
N TYR A 711 -20.27 -7.95 6.19
CA TYR A 711 -21.66 -8.25 6.54
C TYR A 711 -22.56 -7.09 6.08
N ALA A 712 -22.11 -5.86 6.30
CA ALA A 712 -22.74 -4.65 5.77
C ALA A 712 -22.79 -4.61 4.23
N GLN A 713 -21.78 -5.17 3.55
CA GLN A 713 -21.82 -5.34 2.09
C GLN A 713 -22.95 -6.30 1.68
N GLY A 714 -23.10 -7.41 2.39
CA GLY A 714 -24.21 -8.36 2.22
C GLY A 714 -25.58 -7.69 2.40
N LEU A 715 -25.75 -6.91 3.47
CA LEU A 715 -26.96 -6.10 3.69
C LEU A 715 -27.20 -5.12 2.53
N ASN A 716 -26.16 -4.44 2.04
CA ASN A 716 -26.31 -3.52 0.93
C ASN A 716 -26.76 -4.23 -0.36
N VAL A 717 -26.17 -5.38 -0.74
CA VAL A 717 -26.60 -6.11 -1.95
C VAL A 717 -27.99 -6.74 -1.79
N MET A 718 -28.39 -7.14 -0.58
CA MET A 718 -29.77 -7.51 -0.26
C MET A 718 -30.74 -6.34 -0.46
N GLY A 719 -30.32 -5.13 -0.07
CA GLY A 719 -31.06 -3.90 -0.34
C GLY A 719 -31.22 -3.64 -1.84
N VAL A 720 -30.17 -3.84 -2.64
CA VAL A 720 -30.22 -3.71 -4.12
C VAL A 720 -31.16 -4.75 -4.73
N SER A 721 -31.11 -5.99 -4.26
CA SER A 721 -32.01 -7.05 -4.72
C SER A 721 -33.49 -6.71 -4.45
N ASN A 722 -33.81 -6.27 -3.23
CA ASN A 722 -35.16 -5.88 -2.86
C ASN A 722 -35.63 -4.64 -3.63
N PHE A 723 -34.72 -3.68 -3.88
CA PHE A 723 -35.02 -2.52 -4.70
C PHE A 723 -35.40 -2.91 -6.14
N ARG A 724 -34.68 -3.84 -6.77
CA ARG A 724 -35.01 -4.33 -8.13
C ARG A 724 -36.36 -5.06 -8.19
N GLN A 725 -36.76 -5.70 -7.10
CA GLN A 725 -38.08 -6.33 -6.94
C GLN A 725 -39.19 -5.32 -6.58
N ALA A 726 -38.92 -4.02 -6.58
CA ALA A 726 -39.82 -2.95 -6.14
C ALA A 726 -40.26 -3.02 -4.66
N LYS A 727 -39.52 -3.77 -3.82
CA LYS A 727 -39.70 -3.88 -2.36
C LYS A 727 -38.91 -2.78 -1.65
N TYR A 728 -39.36 -1.54 -1.83
CA TYR A 728 -38.57 -0.35 -1.45
C TYR A 728 -38.44 -0.17 0.07
N ASP A 729 -39.42 -0.61 0.87
CA ASP A 729 -39.37 -0.52 2.33
C ASP A 729 -38.35 -1.51 2.92
N GLU A 730 -38.33 -2.73 2.40
CA GLU A 730 -37.33 -3.74 2.73
C GLU A 730 -35.94 -3.29 2.30
N ALA A 731 -35.82 -2.74 1.09
CA ALA A 731 -34.56 -2.18 0.60
C ALA A 731 -34.03 -1.06 1.51
N GLU A 732 -34.88 -0.12 1.92
CA GLU A 732 -34.52 0.93 2.88
C GLU A 732 -34.04 0.33 4.21
N SER A 733 -34.76 -0.66 4.75
CA SER A 733 -34.37 -1.33 5.99
C SER A 733 -32.98 -1.93 5.92
N PHE A 734 -32.67 -2.66 4.83
CA PHE A 734 -31.36 -3.24 4.61
C PHE A 734 -30.27 -2.19 4.45
N TYR A 735 -30.51 -1.14 3.68
CA TYR A 735 -29.54 -0.05 3.52
C TYR A 735 -29.27 0.70 4.83
N ARG A 736 -30.30 0.91 5.67
CA ARG A 736 -30.12 1.52 7.00
C ARG A 736 -29.30 0.64 7.93
N GLN A 737 -29.53 -0.68 7.93
CA GLN A 737 -28.71 -1.60 8.71
C GLN A 737 -27.25 -1.60 8.22
N ALA A 738 -27.03 -1.63 6.90
CA ALA A 738 -25.69 -1.52 6.32
C ALA A 738 -25.03 -0.19 6.72
N MET A 739 -25.78 0.91 6.69
CA MET A 739 -25.31 2.24 7.10
C MET A 739 -24.87 2.27 8.56
N THR A 740 -25.65 1.70 9.49
CA THR A 740 -25.28 1.64 10.91
C THR A 740 -23.93 0.96 11.09
N VAL A 741 -23.73 -0.20 10.47
CA VAL A 741 -22.46 -0.93 10.55
C VAL A 741 -21.33 -0.13 9.91
N TYR A 742 -21.55 0.48 8.74
CA TYR A 742 -20.51 1.30 8.10
C TYR A 742 -20.12 2.53 8.91
N LEU A 743 -21.07 3.21 9.55
CA LEU A 743 -20.78 4.34 10.45
C LEU A 743 -20.02 3.90 11.70
N GLU A 744 -20.36 2.74 12.28
CA GLU A 744 -19.64 2.19 13.44
C GLU A 744 -18.20 1.79 13.09
N VAL A 745 -17.98 1.17 11.93
CA VAL A 745 -16.67 0.66 11.52
C VAL A 745 -15.75 1.75 10.96
N PHE A 746 -16.29 2.65 10.12
CA PHE A 746 -15.48 3.60 9.36
C PHE A 746 -15.68 5.06 9.79
N GLY A 747 -16.70 5.36 10.59
CA GLY A 747 -17.10 6.73 10.91
C GLY A 747 -17.91 7.40 9.79
N GLU A 748 -18.12 8.72 9.91
CA GLU A 748 -18.99 9.48 9.00
C GLU A 748 -18.38 9.72 7.60
N VAL A 749 -17.06 9.76 7.50
CA VAL A 749 -16.35 10.13 6.27
C VAL A 749 -15.69 8.90 5.66
N HIS A 750 -16.46 8.15 4.86
CA HIS A 750 -15.95 6.94 4.19
C HIS A 750 -16.70 6.64 2.88
N PRO A 751 -16.03 6.08 1.84
CA PRO A 751 -16.67 5.79 0.55
C PRO A 751 -17.89 4.85 0.64
N LYS A 752 -17.85 3.84 1.50
CA LYS A 752 -18.98 2.91 1.70
C LYS A 752 -20.20 3.60 2.33
N VAL A 753 -19.99 4.62 3.16
CA VAL A 753 -21.08 5.44 3.73
C VAL A 753 -21.73 6.27 2.63
N ALA A 754 -20.94 6.96 1.81
CA ALA A 754 -21.45 7.75 0.68
C ALA A 754 -22.21 6.87 -0.34
N MET A 755 -21.70 5.67 -0.64
CA MET A 755 -22.41 4.69 -1.49
C MET A 755 -23.78 4.29 -0.90
N CYS A 756 -23.86 3.99 0.41
CA CYS A 756 -25.14 3.67 1.04
C CYS A 756 -26.10 4.85 1.08
N LEU A 757 -25.61 6.09 1.24
CA LEU A 757 -26.45 7.29 1.14
C LEU A 757 -27.04 7.43 -0.26
N ASN A 758 -26.24 7.22 -1.31
CA ASN A 758 -26.73 7.23 -2.68
C ASN A 758 -27.78 6.13 -2.93
N ASN A 759 -27.57 4.90 -2.43
CA ASN A 759 -28.55 3.82 -2.58
C ASN A 759 -29.85 4.09 -1.82
N LEU A 760 -29.77 4.65 -0.60
CA LEU A 760 -30.94 5.14 0.14
C LEU A 760 -31.66 6.24 -0.63
N ALA A 761 -30.93 7.20 -1.19
CA ALA A 761 -31.50 8.29 -1.96
C ALA A 761 -32.29 7.79 -3.19
N VAL A 762 -31.77 6.77 -3.88
CA VAL A 762 -32.45 6.12 -5.00
C VAL A 762 -33.72 5.39 -4.54
N ALA A 763 -33.66 4.68 -3.38
CA ALA A 763 -34.85 4.06 -2.79
C ALA A 763 -35.93 5.09 -2.41
N TYR A 764 -35.53 6.25 -1.89
CA TYR A 764 -36.43 7.35 -1.57
C TYR A 764 -37.07 7.96 -2.82
N ASN A 765 -36.32 8.10 -3.91
CA ASN A 765 -36.87 8.54 -5.19
C ASN A 765 -37.95 7.55 -5.68
N ALA A 766 -37.68 6.24 -5.63
CA ALA A 766 -38.67 5.21 -6.00
C ALA A 766 -39.92 5.18 -5.10
N LYS A 767 -39.83 5.66 -3.85
CA LYS A 767 -40.94 5.83 -2.91
C LYS A 767 -41.69 7.17 -3.06
N ASP A 768 -41.31 7.96 -4.07
CA ASP A 768 -41.85 9.31 -4.35
C ASP A 768 -41.58 10.31 -3.20
N ASP A 769 -40.52 10.08 -2.40
CA ASP A 769 -40.00 11.04 -1.43
C ASP A 769 -38.78 11.75 -2.02
N LEU A 770 -39.07 12.64 -2.97
CA LEU A 770 -38.06 13.40 -3.71
C LEU A 770 -37.24 14.33 -2.81
N LYS A 771 -37.85 14.90 -1.76
CA LYS A 771 -37.16 15.79 -0.82
C LYS A 771 -36.14 15.03 0.03
N GLY A 772 -36.52 13.85 0.55
CA GLY A 772 -35.59 12.96 1.25
C GLY A 772 -34.47 12.47 0.34
N SER A 773 -34.79 12.10 -0.90
CA SER A 773 -33.81 11.69 -1.92
C SER A 773 -32.76 12.78 -2.19
N ILE A 774 -33.19 14.02 -2.45
CA ILE A 774 -32.29 15.16 -2.70
C ILE A 774 -31.36 15.42 -1.52
N LEU A 775 -31.87 15.35 -0.28
CA LEU A 775 -31.04 15.53 0.92
C LEU A 775 -29.93 14.49 0.99
N LEU A 776 -30.27 13.21 0.79
CA LEU A 776 -29.31 12.10 0.85
C LEU A 776 -28.31 12.16 -0.30
N HIS A 777 -28.73 12.50 -1.53
CA HIS A 777 -27.82 12.70 -2.67
C HIS A 777 -26.86 13.88 -2.43
N ARG A 778 -27.31 14.99 -1.84
CA ARG A 778 -26.43 16.11 -1.46
C ARG A 778 -25.40 15.70 -0.39
N GLN A 779 -25.79 14.87 0.56
CA GLN A 779 -24.86 14.32 1.57
C GLN A 779 -23.83 13.39 0.92
N ALA A 780 -24.26 12.46 0.05
CA ALA A 780 -23.37 11.57 -0.70
C ALA A 780 -22.37 12.37 -1.55
N LEU A 781 -22.86 13.35 -2.31
CA LEU A 781 -22.03 14.27 -3.11
C LEU A 781 -21.02 15.02 -2.23
N GLY A 782 -21.47 15.57 -1.10
CA GLY A 782 -20.60 16.28 -0.15
C GLY A 782 -19.46 15.39 0.37
N LEU A 783 -19.77 14.14 0.73
CA LEU A 783 -18.77 13.17 1.17
C LEU A 783 -17.80 12.77 0.06
N HIS A 784 -18.28 12.46 -1.15
CA HIS A 784 -17.39 12.11 -2.27
C HIS A 784 -16.52 13.30 -2.71
N VAL A 785 -17.03 14.53 -2.65
CA VAL A 785 -16.25 15.75 -2.88
C VAL A 785 -15.18 15.93 -1.79
N GLN A 786 -15.52 15.66 -0.53
CA GLN A 786 -14.55 15.72 0.58
C GLN A 786 -13.45 14.65 0.45
N LEU A 787 -13.82 13.41 0.10
CA LEU A 787 -12.90 12.26 0.00
C LEU A 787 -11.99 12.34 -1.23
N TYR A 788 -12.54 12.69 -2.39
CA TYR A 788 -11.85 12.56 -3.67
C TYR A 788 -11.70 13.86 -4.45
N GLY A 789 -12.39 14.92 -4.03
CA GLY A 789 -12.51 16.17 -4.78
C GLY A 789 -13.67 16.16 -5.77
N LYS A 790 -14.06 17.36 -6.21
CA LYS A 790 -15.20 17.57 -7.12
C LYS A 790 -15.05 16.90 -8.49
N LYS A 791 -13.81 16.74 -8.95
CA LYS A 791 -13.48 16.14 -10.26
C LYS A 791 -13.37 14.62 -10.22
N HIS A 792 -13.99 13.95 -9.26
CA HIS A 792 -13.98 12.50 -9.14
C HIS A 792 -15.17 11.86 -9.85
N SER A 793 -14.99 10.66 -10.40
CA SER A 793 -16.06 9.93 -11.10
C SER A 793 -17.27 9.62 -10.22
N GLN A 794 -17.06 9.36 -8.93
CA GLN A 794 -18.17 9.15 -7.99
C GLN A 794 -18.93 10.43 -7.67
N ALA A 795 -18.25 11.57 -7.56
CA ALA A 795 -18.93 12.87 -7.39
C ALA A 795 -19.78 13.21 -8.62
N VAL A 796 -19.29 12.91 -9.83
CA VAL A 796 -20.06 13.02 -11.08
C VAL A 796 -21.30 12.13 -11.07
N ASN A 797 -21.18 10.89 -10.60
CA ASN A 797 -22.33 9.99 -10.48
C ASN A 797 -23.39 10.54 -9.52
N ASP A 798 -22.97 11.07 -8.37
CA ASP A 798 -23.90 11.70 -7.42
C ASP A 798 -24.54 12.96 -8.01
N MET A 799 -23.79 13.80 -8.74
CA MET A 799 -24.34 14.96 -9.45
C MET A 799 -25.40 14.53 -10.46
N ASN A 800 -25.14 13.47 -11.23
CA ASN A 800 -26.10 12.94 -12.20
C ASN A 800 -27.37 12.42 -11.51
N ASN A 801 -27.25 11.71 -10.39
CA ASN A 801 -28.41 11.18 -9.67
C ASN A 801 -29.18 12.29 -8.94
N LEU A 802 -28.47 13.26 -8.35
CA LEU A 802 -29.05 14.46 -7.73
C LEU A 802 -29.82 15.29 -8.76
N ALA A 803 -29.24 15.50 -9.95
CA ALA A 803 -29.90 16.20 -11.05
C ALA A 803 -31.16 15.46 -11.53
N ALA A 804 -31.14 14.12 -11.57
CA ALA A 804 -32.33 13.33 -11.86
C ALA A 804 -33.43 13.54 -10.82
N ALA A 805 -33.11 13.47 -9.53
CA ALA A 805 -34.07 13.70 -8.44
C ALA A 805 -34.62 15.15 -8.44
N LEU A 806 -33.78 16.14 -8.74
CA LEU A 806 -34.20 17.55 -8.89
C LEU A 806 -35.12 17.75 -10.09
N LYS A 807 -34.83 17.10 -11.23
CA LYS A 807 -35.71 17.09 -12.40
C LYS A 807 -37.07 16.50 -12.05
N ASP A 808 -37.09 15.36 -11.36
CA ASP A 808 -38.33 14.68 -10.96
C ASP A 808 -39.15 15.54 -9.97
N LEU A 809 -38.49 16.36 -9.14
CA LEU A 809 -39.15 17.36 -8.27
C LEU A 809 -39.66 18.58 -9.04
N GLY A 810 -39.19 18.81 -10.27
CA GLY A 810 -39.52 19.99 -11.08
C GLY A 810 -38.56 21.17 -10.94
N ASN A 811 -37.45 21.02 -10.20
CA ASN A 811 -36.40 22.04 -10.12
C ASN A 811 -35.43 21.91 -11.30
N LEU A 812 -35.91 22.29 -12.49
CA LEU A 812 -35.24 22.02 -13.77
C LEU A 812 -33.93 22.82 -13.94
N ASP A 813 -33.86 24.04 -13.41
CA ASP A 813 -32.69 24.91 -13.55
C ASP A 813 -31.47 24.36 -12.79
N GLU A 814 -31.64 23.98 -11.51
CA GLU A 814 -30.56 23.37 -10.71
C GLU A 814 -30.14 22.02 -11.31
N ALA A 815 -31.09 21.23 -11.82
CA ALA A 815 -30.78 19.99 -12.52
C ALA A 815 -29.93 20.23 -13.78
N GLN A 816 -30.20 21.29 -14.54
CA GLN A 816 -29.44 21.62 -15.75
C GLN A 816 -28.00 22.01 -15.42
N GLU A 817 -27.81 22.83 -14.38
CA GLU A 817 -26.47 23.23 -13.90
C GLU A 817 -25.64 21.99 -13.52
N LEU A 818 -26.22 21.08 -12.73
CA LEU A 818 -25.55 19.87 -12.27
C LEU A 818 -25.22 18.90 -13.42
N TYR A 819 -26.13 18.66 -14.37
CA TYR A 819 -25.82 17.81 -15.52
C TYR A 819 -24.74 18.43 -16.41
N THR A 820 -24.76 19.75 -16.61
CA THR A 820 -23.77 20.45 -17.43
C THR A 820 -22.38 20.39 -16.77
N GLU A 821 -22.34 20.56 -15.45
CA GLU A 821 -21.12 20.40 -14.67
C GLU A 821 -20.60 18.94 -14.71
N ALA A 822 -21.47 17.96 -14.45
CA ALA A 822 -21.14 16.54 -14.51
C ALA A 822 -20.61 16.13 -15.89
N LEU A 823 -21.19 16.65 -16.97
CA LEU A 823 -20.75 16.43 -18.35
C LEU A 823 -19.36 17.03 -18.60
N THR A 824 -19.14 18.26 -18.16
CA THR A 824 -17.86 18.96 -18.33
C THR A 824 -16.74 18.21 -17.61
N ILE A 825 -16.96 17.85 -16.34
CA ILE A 825 -16.01 17.08 -15.54
C ILE A 825 -15.77 15.70 -16.16
N SER A 826 -16.82 15.02 -16.65
CA SER A 826 -16.67 13.71 -17.28
C SER A 826 -15.81 13.75 -18.54
N ARG A 827 -15.97 14.78 -19.39
CA ARG A 827 -15.12 14.98 -20.56
C ARG A 827 -13.66 15.23 -20.18
N GLU A 828 -13.41 15.98 -19.09
CA GLU A 828 -12.05 16.18 -18.57
C GLU A 828 -11.42 14.87 -18.07
N ILE A 829 -12.17 14.04 -17.31
CA ILE A 829 -11.66 12.78 -16.72
C ILE A 829 -11.42 11.73 -17.80
N PHE A 830 -12.43 11.47 -18.64
CA PHE A 830 -12.46 10.30 -19.53
C PHE A 830 -12.11 10.64 -21.00
N GLY A 831 -12.21 11.91 -21.42
CA GLY A 831 -12.21 12.31 -22.82
C GLY A 831 -13.62 12.24 -23.44
N GLU A 832 -13.76 12.59 -24.72
CA GLU A 832 -15.08 12.83 -25.35
C GLU A 832 -15.95 11.59 -25.56
N ASP A 833 -15.35 10.41 -25.79
CA ASP A 833 -16.06 9.23 -26.31
C ASP A 833 -16.42 8.18 -25.24
N HIS A 834 -16.36 8.54 -23.95
CA HIS A 834 -16.52 7.56 -22.87
C HIS A 834 -18.00 7.19 -22.63
N PRO A 835 -18.35 5.91 -22.38
CA PRO A 835 -19.75 5.49 -22.17
C PRO A 835 -20.49 6.20 -21.02
N LYS A 836 -19.77 6.61 -19.95
CA LYS A 836 -20.37 7.40 -18.84
C LYS A 836 -20.89 8.77 -19.32
N ILE A 837 -20.25 9.38 -20.33
CA ILE A 837 -20.74 10.62 -20.95
C ILE A 837 -22.06 10.37 -21.68
N GLY A 838 -22.19 9.23 -22.37
CA GLY A 838 -23.44 8.82 -23.01
C GLY A 838 -24.60 8.58 -22.03
N ILE A 839 -24.33 8.37 -20.73
CA ILE A 839 -25.38 8.31 -19.69
C ILE A 839 -25.83 9.73 -19.34
N ILE A 840 -24.89 10.61 -19.02
CA ILE A 840 -25.17 12.01 -18.64
C ILE A 840 -25.87 12.75 -19.78
N LEU A 841 -25.42 12.58 -21.03
CA LEU A 841 -26.04 13.21 -22.20
C LEU A 841 -27.48 12.73 -22.43
N ASN A 842 -27.77 11.45 -22.18
CA ASN A 842 -29.13 10.93 -22.29
C ASN A 842 -30.05 11.56 -21.23
N ASN A 843 -29.56 11.70 -19.99
CA ASN A 843 -30.33 12.29 -18.90
C ASN A 843 -30.50 13.81 -19.07
N LEU A 844 -29.47 14.50 -19.56
CA LEU A 844 -29.55 15.91 -19.96
C LEU A 844 -30.52 16.11 -21.14
N GLY A 845 -30.53 15.19 -22.11
CA GLY A 845 -31.49 15.20 -23.21
C GLY A 845 -32.94 15.06 -22.71
N ASP A 846 -33.18 14.17 -21.74
CA ASP A 846 -34.48 14.02 -21.08
C ASP A 846 -34.89 15.27 -20.29
N LEU A 847 -33.95 15.90 -19.56
CA LEU A 847 -34.20 17.18 -18.89
C LEU A 847 -34.58 18.28 -19.89
N LEU A 848 -33.82 18.45 -20.97
CA LEU A 848 -34.11 19.45 -22.01
C LEU A 848 -35.48 19.19 -22.66
N TYR A 849 -35.86 17.92 -22.82
CA TYR A 849 -37.20 17.55 -23.25
C TYR A 849 -38.27 17.99 -22.24
N SER A 850 -38.05 17.80 -20.92
CA SER A 850 -38.94 18.31 -19.88
C SER A 850 -39.03 19.85 -19.87
N MET A 851 -37.95 20.55 -20.21
CA MET A 851 -37.92 22.01 -20.37
C MET A 851 -38.52 22.49 -21.70
N SER A 852 -39.03 21.58 -22.54
CA SER A 852 -39.54 21.86 -23.90
C SER A 852 -38.50 22.38 -24.91
N ASP A 853 -37.20 22.31 -24.61
CA ASP A 853 -36.12 22.53 -25.58
C ASP A 853 -35.90 21.25 -26.40
N LEU A 854 -36.80 21.00 -27.35
CA LEU A 854 -36.76 19.80 -28.20
C LEU A 854 -35.52 19.74 -29.09
N ARG A 855 -34.95 20.90 -29.47
CA ARG A 855 -33.77 20.94 -30.34
C ARG A 855 -32.52 20.58 -29.55
N GLY A 856 -32.32 21.19 -28.38
CA GLY A 856 -31.24 20.81 -27.47
C GLY A 856 -31.33 19.34 -27.07
N ALA A 857 -32.53 18.86 -26.73
CA ALA A 857 -32.77 17.45 -26.41
C ALA A 857 -32.37 16.51 -27.57
N LEU A 858 -32.75 16.84 -28.80
CA LEU A 858 -32.40 16.06 -29.99
C LEU A 858 -30.87 16.01 -30.21
N GLU A 859 -30.18 17.13 -30.05
CA GLU A 859 -28.72 17.21 -30.20
C GLU A 859 -28.01 16.33 -29.16
N LYS A 860 -28.38 16.44 -27.88
CA LYS A 860 -27.80 15.62 -26.80
C LYS A 860 -28.10 14.14 -26.95
N GLN A 861 -29.31 13.78 -27.39
CA GLN A 861 -29.68 12.38 -27.58
C GLN A 861 -28.92 11.74 -28.76
N ARG A 862 -28.70 12.48 -29.85
CA ARG A 862 -27.88 12.02 -30.98
C ARG A 862 -26.42 11.84 -30.60
N GLU A 863 -25.88 12.75 -29.80
CA GLU A 863 -24.52 12.65 -29.25
C GLU A 863 -24.38 11.41 -28.34
N ALA A 864 -25.32 11.21 -27.41
CA ALA A 864 -25.36 10.03 -26.55
C ALA A 864 -25.42 8.72 -27.35
N LEU A 865 -26.27 8.67 -28.38
CA LEU A 865 -26.41 7.51 -29.26
C LEU A 865 -25.13 7.23 -30.05
N ALA A 866 -24.44 8.25 -30.55
CA ALA A 866 -23.18 8.08 -31.28
C ALA A 866 -22.08 7.48 -30.39
N ILE A 867 -21.93 8.00 -29.17
CA ILE A 867 -20.95 7.48 -28.19
C ILE A 867 -21.29 6.03 -27.81
N ARG A 868 -22.56 5.76 -27.46
CA ARG A 868 -23.00 4.40 -27.09
C ARG A 868 -22.80 3.42 -28.25
N ARG A 869 -23.11 3.81 -29.50
CA ARG A 869 -22.91 2.96 -30.69
C ARG A 869 -21.44 2.62 -30.91
N LYS A 870 -20.54 3.60 -30.74
CA LYS A 870 -19.09 3.39 -30.86
C LYS A 870 -18.58 2.39 -29.82
N TYR A 871 -19.10 2.44 -28.61
CA TYR A 871 -18.63 1.62 -27.49
C TYR A 871 -19.27 0.22 -27.43
N TYR A 872 -20.59 0.12 -27.56
CA TYR A 872 -21.33 -1.13 -27.39
C TYR A 872 -21.64 -1.86 -28.71
N GLY A 873 -21.43 -1.21 -29.86
CA GLY A 873 -21.94 -1.68 -31.15
C GLY A 873 -23.42 -1.38 -31.35
N ASP A 874 -23.99 -1.84 -32.46
CA ASP A 874 -25.35 -1.49 -32.90
C ASP A 874 -26.47 -2.31 -32.26
N ASP A 875 -26.16 -3.51 -31.74
CA ASP A 875 -27.16 -4.48 -31.27
C ASP A 875 -27.32 -4.50 -29.74
N HIS A 876 -26.67 -3.59 -29.03
CA HIS A 876 -26.73 -3.53 -27.57
C HIS A 876 -28.01 -2.82 -27.07
N TRP A 877 -28.63 -3.31 -26.00
CA TRP A 877 -29.90 -2.76 -25.48
C TRP A 877 -29.85 -1.25 -25.12
N LYS A 878 -28.70 -0.73 -24.67
CA LYS A 878 -28.51 0.72 -24.42
C LYS A 878 -28.71 1.57 -25.68
N ILE A 879 -28.50 0.99 -26.87
CA ILE A 879 -28.82 1.62 -28.16
C ILE A 879 -30.32 1.66 -28.34
N ALA A 880 -31.03 0.57 -28.05
CA ALA A 880 -32.49 0.53 -28.11
C ALA A 880 -33.14 1.56 -27.18
N GLN A 881 -32.64 1.70 -25.95
CA GLN A 881 -33.08 2.74 -25.03
C GLN A 881 -32.86 4.15 -25.61
N SER A 882 -31.66 4.42 -26.14
CA SER A 882 -31.35 5.72 -26.74
C SER A 882 -32.21 6.02 -27.97
N GLN A 883 -32.50 5.01 -28.79
CA GLN A 883 -33.38 5.11 -29.96
C GLN A 883 -34.83 5.35 -29.57
N ASN A 884 -35.32 4.69 -28.52
CA ASN A 884 -36.65 4.95 -27.98
C ASN A 884 -36.80 6.40 -27.49
N ASN A 885 -35.84 6.89 -26.72
CA ASN A 885 -35.85 8.29 -26.23
C ASN A 885 -35.75 9.28 -27.40
N LEU A 886 -34.89 8.99 -28.38
CA LEU A 886 -34.79 9.78 -29.62
C LEU A 886 -36.13 9.83 -30.37
N ALA A 887 -36.83 8.69 -30.46
CA ALA A 887 -38.12 8.62 -31.12
C ALA A 887 -39.20 9.44 -30.41
N ILE A 888 -39.22 9.47 -29.07
CA ILE A 888 -40.15 10.29 -28.30
C ILE A 888 -39.93 11.78 -28.61
N ILE A 889 -38.67 12.22 -28.67
CA ILE A 889 -38.32 13.61 -29.02
C ILE A 889 -38.75 13.92 -30.46
N LEU A 890 -38.41 13.05 -31.42
CA LEU A 890 -38.77 13.20 -32.83
C LEU A 890 -40.29 13.22 -33.04
N GLN A 891 -41.02 12.36 -32.32
CA GLN A 891 -42.48 12.35 -32.31
C GLN A 891 -43.02 13.69 -31.84
N ARG A 892 -42.50 14.24 -30.74
CA ARG A 892 -42.95 15.54 -30.22
C ARG A 892 -42.65 16.70 -31.17
N MET A 893 -41.59 16.60 -31.97
CA MET A 893 -41.26 17.55 -33.04
C MET A 893 -42.10 17.36 -34.32
N GLY A 894 -42.92 16.31 -34.41
CA GLY A 894 -43.72 15.97 -35.60
C GLY A 894 -42.97 15.19 -36.69
N ASN A 895 -41.75 14.75 -36.42
CA ASN A 895 -40.92 13.96 -37.35
C ASN A 895 -41.25 12.46 -37.26
N TYR A 896 -42.50 12.11 -37.56
CA TYR A 896 -43.05 10.78 -37.29
C TYR A 896 -42.35 9.63 -38.04
N ALA A 897 -41.84 9.86 -39.25
CA ALA A 897 -41.16 8.82 -40.04
C ALA A 897 -39.82 8.39 -39.42
N GLU A 898 -39.01 9.35 -38.95
CA GLU A 898 -37.77 9.06 -38.23
C GLU A 898 -38.07 8.43 -36.86
N ALA A 899 -39.09 8.93 -36.15
CA ALA A 899 -39.52 8.36 -34.87
C ALA A 899 -39.94 6.89 -35.00
N GLU A 900 -40.71 6.55 -36.03
CA GLU A 900 -41.13 5.16 -36.29
C GLU A 900 -39.93 4.26 -36.59
N THR A 901 -38.98 4.75 -37.39
CA THR A 901 -37.75 4.01 -37.72
C THR A 901 -36.95 3.70 -36.46
N ALA A 902 -36.75 4.71 -35.61
CA ALA A 902 -36.02 4.56 -34.35
C ALA A 902 -36.72 3.59 -33.38
N LEU A 903 -38.06 3.66 -33.23
CA LEU A 903 -38.82 2.72 -32.40
C LEU A 903 -38.75 1.29 -32.93
N ARG A 904 -38.91 1.08 -34.24
CA ARG A 904 -38.79 -0.27 -34.83
C ARG A 904 -37.40 -0.85 -34.66
N GLN A 905 -36.35 -0.02 -34.72
CA GLN A 905 -34.99 -0.45 -34.40
C GLN A 905 -34.84 -0.84 -32.93
N ALA A 906 -35.35 -0.03 -32.00
CA ALA A 906 -35.32 -0.33 -30.57
C ALA A 906 -36.03 -1.65 -30.25
N LEU A 907 -37.24 -1.85 -30.80
CA LEU A 907 -38.02 -3.08 -30.63
C LEU A 907 -37.30 -4.32 -31.15
N ARG A 908 -36.68 -4.24 -32.33
CA ARG A 908 -35.89 -5.35 -32.90
C ARG A 908 -34.72 -5.73 -31.99
N ILE A 909 -33.98 -4.74 -31.48
CA ILE A 909 -32.84 -4.97 -30.59
C ILE A 909 -33.32 -5.59 -29.28
N TRP A 910 -34.29 -4.98 -28.59
CA TRP A 910 -34.81 -5.51 -27.32
C TRP A 910 -35.37 -6.93 -27.46
N LYS A 911 -36.08 -7.22 -28.55
CA LYS A 911 -36.58 -8.57 -28.83
C LYS A 911 -35.46 -9.58 -29.05
N ALA A 912 -34.37 -9.19 -29.70
CA ALA A 912 -33.20 -10.04 -29.89
C ALA A 912 -32.41 -10.25 -28.58
N THR A 913 -32.30 -9.20 -27.74
CA THR A 913 -31.54 -9.24 -26.47
C THR A 913 -32.27 -9.98 -25.36
N TYR A 914 -33.56 -9.70 -25.17
CA TYR A 914 -34.33 -10.17 -24.01
C TYR A 914 -35.44 -11.18 -24.35
N GLY A 915 -35.64 -11.47 -25.64
CA GLY A 915 -36.74 -12.33 -26.09
C GLY A 915 -38.10 -11.61 -26.17
N GLU A 916 -39.18 -12.40 -26.19
CA GLU A 916 -40.55 -11.92 -26.45
C GLU A 916 -41.26 -11.37 -25.20
N GLN A 917 -40.72 -11.57 -23.99
CA GLN A 917 -41.39 -11.21 -22.74
C GLN A 917 -40.45 -10.38 -21.86
N HIS A 918 -40.34 -9.08 -22.16
CA HIS A 918 -39.51 -8.16 -21.40
C HIS A 918 -40.19 -6.80 -21.20
N PRO A 919 -40.07 -6.16 -20.02
CA PRO A 919 -40.64 -4.83 -19.72
C PRO A 919 -40.36 -3.76 -20.76
N GLU A 920 -39.09 -3.62 -21.18
CA GLU A 920 -38.67 -2.59 -22.14
C GLU A 920 -39.32 -2.77 -23.51
N LEU A 921 -39.51 -4.03 -23.94
CA LEU A 921 -40.19 -4.33 -25.19
C LEU A 921 -41.66 -3.88 -25.13
N ALA A 922 -42.35 -4.14 -24.01
CA ALA A 922 -43.72 -3.67 -23.80
C ALA A 922 -43.82 -2.13 -23.79
N ILE A 923 -42.85 -1.42 -23.20
CA ILE A 923 -42.78 0.05 -23.22
C ILE A 923 -42.61 0.56 -24.65
N GLY A 924 -41.65 0.02 -25.41
CA GLY A 924 -41.43 0.38 -26.81
C GLY A 924 -42.67 0.17 -27.68
N ILE A 925 -43.41 -0.91 -27.47
CA ILE A 925 -44.66 -1.20 -28.21
C ILE A 925 -45.72 -0.14 -27.89
N SER A 926 -45.86 0.26 -26.62
CA SER A 926 -46.77 1.35 -26.22
C SER A 926 -46.39 2.70 -26.84
N ASN A 927 -45.09 2.96 -26.99
CA ASN A 927 -44.59 4.19 -27.62
C ASN A 927 -44.85 4.17 -29.12
N LEU A 928 -44.62 3.04 -29.80
CA LEU A 928 -45.00 2.86 -31.20
C LEU A 928 -46.51 2.98 -31.42
N ALA A 929 -47.33 2.40 -30.53
CA ALA A 929 -48.78 2.56 -30.57
C ALA A 929 -49.19 4.03 -30.41
N SER A 930 -48.55 4.76 -29.48
CA SER A 930 -48.80 6.20 -29.27
C SER A 930 -48.42 7.03 -30.50
N LEU A 931 -47.33 6.68 -31.17
CA LEU A 931 -46.84 7.33 -32.39
C LEU A 931 -47.79 7.06 -33.57
N LEU A 932 -48.23 5.82 -33.76
CA LEU A 932 -49.23 5.45 -34.79
C LEU A 932 -50.57 6.16 -34.56
N ARG A 933 -51.01 6.25 -33.30
CA ARG A 933 -52.20 7.03 -32.92
C ARG A 933 -52.05 8.50 -33.32
N GLU A 934 -50.90 9.13 -33.07
CA GLU A 934 -50.65 10.52 -33.48
C GLU A 934 -50.52 10.71 -35.00
N LYS A 935 -50.14 9.65 -35.74
CA LYS A 935 -50.22 9.62 -37.21
C LYS A 935 -51.65 9.40 -37.74
N GLY A 936 -52.60 9.05 -36.86
CA GLY A 936 -53.99 8.75 -37.22
C GLY A 936 -54.29 7.29 -37.56
N ASP A 937 -53.33 6.37 -37.39
CA ASP A 937 -53.53 4.93 -37.60
C ASP A 937 -54.01 4.26 -36.31
N TYR A 938 -55.28 4.51 -35.98
CA TYR A 938 -55.92 4.01 -34.75
C TYR A 938 -56.07 2.49 -34.68
N PRO A 939 -56.41 1.76 -35.77
CA PRO A 939 -56.48 0.30 -35.74
C PRO A 939 -55.13 -0.34 -35.40
N ALA A 940 -54.03 0.08 -36.05
CA ALA A 940 -52.71 -0.46 -35.75
C ALA A 940 -52.25 -0.08 -34.33
N ALA A 941 -52.56 1.14 -33.88
CA ALA A 941 -52.30 1.55 -32.50
C ALA A 941 -53.08 0.71 -31.47
N LEU A 942 -54.35 0.37 -31.77
CA LEU A 942 -55.18 -0.47 -30.91
C LEU A 942 -54.56 -1.87 -30.73
N ASP A 943 -54.19 -2.52 -31.83
CA ASP A 943 -53.56 -3.84 -31.82
C ASP A 943 -52.26 -3.84 -30.99
N LEU A 944 -51.41 -2.82 -31.16
CA LEU A 944 -50.17 -2.71 -30.40
C LEU A 944 -50.43 -2.42 -28.91
N PHE A 945 -51.41 -1.59 -28.55
CA PHE A 945 -51.76 -1.39 -27.14
C PHE A 945 -52.28 -2.68 -26.49
N GLN A 946 -53.06 -3.49 -27.22
CA GLN A 946 -53.52 -4.80 -26.73
C GLN A 946 -52.36 -5.78 -26.54
N GLN A 947 -51.45 -5.86 -27.51
CA GLN A 947 -50.22 -6.67 -27.38
C GLN A 947 -49.41 -6.24 -26.15
N SER A 948 -49.25 -4.94 -25.98
CA SER A 948 -48.52 -4.35 -24.85
C SER A 948 -49.18 -4.61 -23.49
N LEU A 949 -50.52 -4.66 -23.43
CA LEU A 949 -51.26 -5.06 -22.23
C LEU A 949 -51.04 -6.54 -21.92
N ALA A 950 -51.23 -7.42 -22.90
CA ALA A 950 -51.07 -8.87 -22.73
C ALA A 950 -49.65 -9.24 -22.26
N MET A 951 -48.62 -8.58 -22.79
CA MET A 951 -47.24 -8.76 -22.33
C MET A 951 -47.06 -8.34 -20.87
N ARG A 952 -47.62 -7.19 -20.47
CA ARG A 952 -47.50 -6.73 -19.08
C ARG A 952 -48.27 -7.60 -18.09
N GLU A 953 -49.42 -8.13 -18.49
CA GLU A 953 -50.19 -9.09 -17.67
C GLU A 953 -49.46 -10.44 -17.52
N ALA A 954 -48.59 -10.81 -18.47
CA ALA A 954 -47.73 -11.99 -18.35
C ALA A 954 -46.48 -11.74 -17.50
N ILE A 955 -45.95 -10.51 -17.48
CA ILE A 955 -44.70 -10.15 -16.78
C ILE A 955 -44.94 -9.74 -15.32
N TYR A 956 -46.00 -8.98 -15.05
CA TYR A 956 -46.23 -8.37 -13.74
C TYR A 956 -47.40 -9.01 -13.00
N ASP A 957 -47.30 -8.99 -11.67
CA ASP A 957 -48.41 -9.40 -10.80
C ASP A 957 -49.65 -8.50 -10.97
N PRO A 958 -50.86 -9.05 -10.74
CA PRO A 958 -52.08 -8.25 -10.67
C PRO A 958 -51.95 -7.10 -9.67
N GLY A 959 -52.36 -5.90 -10.06
CA GLY A 959 -52.18 -4.69 -9.25
C GLY A 959 -51.03 -3.79 -9.71
N ALA A 960 -50.14 -4.26 -10.60
CA ALA A 960 -48.97 -3.47 -11.01
C ALA A 960 -49.37 -2.18 -11.77
N PRO A 961 -48.74 -1.01 -11.47
CA PRO A 961 -48.99 0.25 -12.18
C PRO A 961 -48.74 0.17 -13.69
N SER A 962 -47.85 -0.72 -14.12
CA SER A 962 -47.54 -0.94 -15.55
C SER A 962 -48.75 -1.49 -16.32
N ILE A 963 -49.49 -2.42 -15.72
CA ILE A 963 -50.75 -2.95 -16.27
C ILE A 963 -51.79 -1.82 -16.32
N GLY A 964 -51.92 -1.05 -15.22
CA GLY A 964 -52.81 0.10 -15.16
C GLY A 964 -52.52 1.15 -16.25
N PHE A 965 -51.25 1.39 -16.58
CA PHE A 965 -50.86 2.27 -17.67
C PHE A 965 -51.31 1.77 -19.04
N ALA A 966 -51.12 0.48 -19.33
CA ALA A 966 -51.55 -0.11 -20.59
C ALA A 966 -53.09 -0.08 -20.73
N GLN A 967 -53.82 -0.41 -19.67
CA GLN A 967 -55.27 -0.32 -19.62
C GLN A 967 -55.77 1.12 -19.79
N TRP A 968 -55.10 2.09 -19.16
CA TRP A 968 -55.42 3.51 -19.33
C TRP A 968 -55.20 4.00 -20.77
N LYS A 969 -54.09 3.62 -21.41
CA LYS A 969 -53.83 3.93 -22.82
C LYS A 969 -54.86 3.28 -23.75
N LEU A 970 -55.20 2.03 -23.48
CA LEU A 970 -56.20 1.29 -24.25
C LEU A 970 -57.60 1.89 -24.06
N GLY A 971 -57.97 2.28 -22.83
CA GLY A 971 -59.20 3.00 -22.54
C GLY A 971 -59.25 4.34 -23.26
N GLN A 972 -58.14 5.08 -23.30
CA GLN A 972 -58.06 6.35 -24.03
C GLN A 972 -58.31 6.19 -25.53
N ILE A 973 -57.68 5.20 -26.19
CA ILE A 973 -57.91 4.98 -27.63
C ILE A 973 -59.33 4.43 -27.90
N LYS A 974 -59.89 3.64 -26.98
CA LYS A 974 -61.27 3.14 -27.06
C LYS A 974 -62.31 4.25 -26.92
N MET A 975 -62.10 5.20 -26.00
CA MET A 975 -62.93 6.43 -25.94
C MET A 975 -62.88 7.21 -27.25
N PHE A 976 -61.70 7.32 -27.85
CA PHE A 976 -61.51 7.99 -29.13
C PHE A 976 -62.11 7.22 -30.32
N LEU A 977 -62.23 5.90 -30.24
CA LEU A 977 -62.95 5.09 -31.22
C LEU A 977 -64.47 5.09 -31.01
N GLY A 978 -64.94 5.57 -29.85
CA GLY A 978 -66.36 5.61 -29.47
C GLY A 978 -66.85 4.38 -28.69
N ASP A 979 -65.95 3.46 -28.33
CA ASP A 979 -66.24 2.24 -27.57
C ASP A 979 -66.24 2.55 -26.06
N TYR A 980 -67.18 3.37 -25.60
CA TYR A 980 -67.18 3.90 -24.22
C TYR A 980 -67.41 2.84 -23.14
N ASP A 981 -68.17 1.78 -23.42
CA ASP A 981 -68.42 0.70 -22.45
C ASP A 981 -67.14 -0.11 -22.16
N GLU A 982 -66.41 -0.49 -23.21
CA GLU A 982 -65.11 -1.16 -23.07
C GLU A 982 -64.06 -0.23 -22.44
N ALA A 983 -64.07 1.04 -22.82
CA ALA A 983 -63.20 2.04 -22.20
C ALA A 983 -63.47 2.20 -20.71
N LEU A 984 -64.75 2.21 -20.31
CA LEU A 984 -65.15 2.32 -18.91
C LEU A 984 -64.62 1.15 -18.08
N ASP A 985 -64.75 -0.08 -18.57
CA ASP A 985 -64.22 -1.26 -17.90
C ASP A 985 -62.68 -1.23 -17.76
N LEU A 986 -61.98 -0.88 -18.84
CA LEU A 986 -60.53 -0.72 -18.84
C LEU A 986 -60.06 0.36 -17.86
N LEU A 987 -60.73 1.51 -17.82
CA LEU A 987 -60.36 2.62 -16.94
C LEU A 987 -60.63 2.31 -15.46
N LYS A 988 -61.69 1.55 -15.14
CA LYS A 988 -61.93 1.04 -13.79
C LYS A 988 -60.84 0.07 -13.34
N ARG A 989 -60.44 -0.86 -14.21
CA ARG A 989 -59.31 -1.77 -13.93
C ARG A 989 -58.00 -1.02 -13.79
N ALA A 990 -57.77 0.01 -14.61
CA ALA A 990 -56.59 0.86 -14.53
C ALA A 990 -56.51 1.63 -13.20
N GLU A 991 -57.63 2.22 -12.77
CA GLU A 991 -57.75 2.90 -11.48
C GLU A 991 -57.52 1.93 -10.32
N ALA A 992 -58.09 0.72 -10.37
CA ALA A 992 -57.87 -0.30 -9.34
C ALA A 992 -56.39 -0.71 -9.23
N ASN A 993 -55.70 -0.92 -10.36
CA ASN A 993 -54.27 -1.20 -10.39
C ASN A 993 -53.45 -0.04 -9.81
N TYR A 994 -53.77 1.21 -10.17
CA TYR A 994 -53.08 2.36 -9.60
C TYR A 994 -53.36 2.52 -8.09
N ALA A 995 -54.59 2.33 -7.64
CA ALA A 995 -54.96 2.44 -6.23
C ALA A 995 -54.33 1.35 -5.34
N ALA A 996 -54.06 0.17 -5.89
CA ALA A 996 -53.41 -0.93 -5.17
C ALA A 996 -51.92 -0.64 -4.87
N SER A 997 -51.24 0.09 -5.76
CA SER A 997 -49.78 0.19 -5.76
C SER A 997 -49.22 1.61 -5.57
N LEU A 998 -50.05 2.64 -5.77
CA LEU A 998 -49.62 4.04 -5.69
C LEU A 998 -50.37 4.76 -4.57
N LYS A 999 -49.74 5.78 -4.00
CA LYS A 999 -50.41 6.70 -3.06
C LYS A 999 -51.63 7.32 -3.74
N PRO A 1000 -52.74 7.58 -3.02
CA PRO A 1000 -53.98 8.11 -3.61
C PRO A 1000 -53.76 9.35 -4.50
N GLY A 1001 -52.95 10.32 -4.04
CA GLY A 1001 -52.68 11.54 -4.81
C GLY A 1001 -51.63 11.44 -5.92
N HIS A 1002 -51.13 10.24 -6.24
CA HIS A 1002 -50.11 10.10 -7.27
C HIS A 1002 -50.62 10.60 -8.64
N PRO A 1003 -49.85 11.39 -9.42
CA PRO A 1003 -50.33 12.04 -10.64
C PRO A 1003 -50.97 11.11 -11.68
N LYS A 1004 -50.45 9.88 -11.84
CA LYS A 1004 -51.03 8.86 -12.73
C LYS A 1004 -52.43 8.43 -12.31
N ASN A 1005 -52.66 8.30 -11.01
CA ASN A 1005 -53.96 7.90 -10.47
C ASN A 1005 -54.98 9.02 -10.71
N VAL A 1006 -54.64 10.26 -10.31
CA VAL A 1006 -55.45 11.46 -10.57
C VAL A 1006 -55.85 11.54 -12.05
N ARG A 1007 -54.88 11.42 -12.97
CA ARG A 1007 -55.14 11.48 -14.42
C ARG A 1007 -56.01 10.33 -14.94
N CYS A 1008 -55.86 9.13 -14.38
CA CYS A 1008 -56.69 7.98 -14.73
C CYS A 1008 -58.13 8.18 -14.27
N THR A 1009 -58.31 8.62 -13.02
CA THR A 1009 -59.62 8.95 -12.45
C THR A 1009 -60.30 10.10 -13.20
N THR A 1010 -59.56 11.14 -13.60
CA THR A 1010 -60.09 12.20 -14.45
C THR A 1010 -60.58 11.66 -15.79
N LEU A 1011 -59.79 10.80 -16.46
CA LEU A 1011 -60.21 10.19 -17.74
C LEU A 1011 -61.43 9.26 -17.56
N LEU A 1012 -61.53 8.55 -16.43
CA LEU A 1012 -62.71 7.78 -16.05
C LEU A 1012 -63.94 8.69 -15.91
N GLY A 1013 -63.79 9.86 -15.28
CA GLY A 1013 -64.82 10.90 -15.21
C GLY A 1013 -65.25 11.42 -16.59
N GLN A 1014 -64.29 11.69 -17.49
CA GLN A 1014 -64.56 12.05 -18.88
C GLN A 1014 -65.32 10.94 -19.63
N CYS A 1015 -65.03 9.68 -19.33
CA CYS A 1015 -65.74 8.53 -19.91
C CYS A 1015 -67.20 8.47 -19.43
N TYR A 1016 -67.46 8.69 -18.13
CA TYR A 1016 -68.83 8.84 -17.61
C TYR A 1016 -69.58 10.00 -18.25
N ALA A 1017 -68.92 11.16 -18.42
CA ALA A 1017 -69.52 12.31 -19.10
C ALA A 1017 -69.87 11.98 -20.56
N SER A 1018 -68.99 11.25 -21.26
CA SER A 1018 -69.22 10.80 -22.65
C SER A 1018 -70.36 9.79 -22.78
N LEU A 1019 -70.68 9.05 -21.72
CA LEU A 1019 -71.84 8.15 -21.61
C LEU A 1019 -73.13 8.89 -21.19
N GLY A 1020 -73.06 10.19 -20.89
CA GLY A 1020 -74.20 11.00 -20.41
C GLY A 1020 -74.50 10.85 -18.91
N LEU A 1021 -73.62 10.18 -18.16
CA LEU A 1021 -73.78 9.91 -16.73
C LEU A 1021 -73.17 11.05 -15.90
N LEU A 1022 -73.79 12.24 -16.00
CA LEU A 1022 -73.20 13.50 -15.53
C LEU A 1022 -72.95 13.55 -14.01
N GLU A 1023 -73.85 13.02 -13.18
CA GLU A 1023 -73.67 12.98 -11.71
C GLU A 1023 -72.47 12.10 -11.29
N GLN A 1024 -72.30 10.98 -11.99
CA GLN A 1024 -71.20 10.04 -11.75
C GLN A 1024 -69.88 10.64 -12.25
N ALA A 1025 -69.90 11.31 -13.40
CA ALA A 1025 -68.76 12.06 -13.91
C ALA A 1025 -68.30 13.12 -12.91
N GLU A 1026 -69.22 13.91 -12.36
CA GLU A 1026 -68.90 14.95 -11.39
C GLU A 1026 -68.29 14.36 -10.11
N THR A 1027 -68.90 13.30 -9.58
CA THR A 1027 -68.41 12.61 -8.37
C THR A 1027 -66.99 12.10 -8.57
N VAL A 1028 -66.72 11.47 -9.72
CA VAL A 1028 -65.40 10.90 -10.02
C VAL A 1028 -64.35 11.99 -10.26
N ILE A 1029 -64.70 13.07 -10.97
CA ILE A 1029 -63.77 14.19 -11.22
C ILE A 1029 -63.44 14.94 -9.91
N ARG A 1030 -64.44 15.19 -9.05
CA ARG A 1030 -64.22 15.79 -7.73
C ARG A 1030 -63.29 14.94 -6.87
N ARG A 1031 -63.50 13.62 -6.86
CA ARG A 1031 -62.59 12.68 -6.19
C ARG A 1031 -61.15 12.79 -6.72
N ALA A 1032 -60.98 12.89 -8.04
CA ALA A 1032 -59.64 13.09 -8.64
C ALA A 1032 -58.99 14.40 -8.14
N ILE A 1033 -59.77 15.48 -8.07
CA ILE A 1033 -59.30 16.80 -7.59
C ILE A 1033 -58.93 16.73 -6.10
N GLU A 1034 -59.77 16.17 -5.24
CA GLU A 1034 -59.51 16.02 -3.80
C GLU A 1034 -58.26 15.16 -3.52
N MET A 1035 -58.10 14.07 -4.28
CA MET A 1035 -56.90 13.23 -4.24
C MET A 1035 -55.66 14.02 -4.65
N GLY A 1036 -55.76 14.87 -5.67
CA GLY A 1036 -54.68 15.70 -6.16
C GLY A 1036 -54.32 16.85 -5.21
N GLU A 1037 -55.29 17.64 -4.72
CA GLU A 1037 -55.07 18.79 -3.82
C GLU A 1037 -54.39 18.40 -2.51
N SER A 1038 -54.58 17.17 -2.05
CA SER A 1038 -53.96 16.67 -0.81
C SER A 1038 -52.47 16.32 -0.94
N HIS A 1039 -51.94 16.17 -2.17
CA HIS A 1039 -50.59 15.63 -2.41
C HIS A 1039 -49.78 16.33 -3.49
N LEU A 1040 -50.42 17.09 -4.38
CA LEU A 1040 -49.80 17.78 -5.50
C LEU A 1040 -49.84 19.29 -5.28
N ASP A 1041 -48.88 20.00 -5.88
CA ASP A 1041 -48.93 21.45 -5.88
C ASP A 1041 -50.22 21.97 -6.56
N PRO A 1042 -50.84 23.03 -6.03
CA PRO A 1042 -52.11 23.55 -6.59
C PRO A 1042 -52.05 23.93 -8.08
N GLY A 1043 -50.87 24.27 -8.60
CA GLY A 1043 -50.63 24.58 -10.03
C GLY A 1043 -50.26 23.36 -10.89
N HIS A 1044 -50.26 22.14 -10.33
CA HIS A 1044 -49.84 20.94 -11.05
C HIS A 1044 -50.76 20.65 -12.25
N ALA A 1045 -50.17 20.36 -13.41
CA ALA A 1045 -50.91 20.23 -14.68
C ALA A 1045 -52.10 19.26 -14.62
N ASN A 1046 -51.93 18.05 -14.06
CA ASN A 1046 -53.03 17.08 -13.96
C ASN A 1046 -54.22 17.59 -13.13
N LEU A 1047 -53.96 18.43 -12.11
CA LEU A 1047 -55.01 19.03 -11.29
C LEU A 1047 -55.75 20.11 -12.07
N LEU A 1048 -55.01 20.96 -12.81
CA LEU A 1048 -55.60 21.95 -13.71
C LEU A 1048 -56.43 21.30 -14.83
N TRP A 1049 -55.98 20.16 -15.38
CA TRP A 1049 -56.75 19.37 -16.32
C TRP A 1049 -58.06 18.86 -15.70
N ALA A 1050 -58.01 18.25 -14.51
CA ALA A 1050 -59.20 17.79 -13.80
C ALA A 1050 -60.17 18.94 -13.47
N ASN A 1051 -59.66 20.09 -13.02
CA ASN A 1051 -60.46 21.29 -12.80
C ASN A 1051 -61.10 21.79 -14.09
N SER A 1052 -60.36 21.78 -15.21
CA SER A 1052 -60.91 22.20 -16.52
C SER A 1052 -62.05 21.30 -16.98
N ASP A 1053 -61.98 19.99 -16.69
CA ASP A 1053 -63.05 19.04 -17.02
C ASP A 1053 -64.27 19.22 -16.10
N LEU A 1054 -64.05 19.59 -14.84
CA LEU A 1054 -65.14 19.94 -13.92
C LEU A 1054 -65.82 21.26 -14.33
N VAL A 1055 -65.05 22.26 -14.77
CA VAL A 1055 -65.60 23.49 -15.37
C VAL A 1055 -66.45 23.15 -16.58
N GLU A 1056 -65.95 22.33 -17.51
CA GLU A 1056 -66.70 21.90 -18.69
C GLU A 1056 -68.00 21.18 -18.31
N LEU A 1057 -67.96 20.29 -17.30
CA LEU A 1057 -69.13 19.58 -16.81
C LEU A 1057 -70.17 20.53 -16.20
N HIS A 1058 -69.75 21.52 -15.41
CA HIS A 1058 -70.63 22.55 -14.86
C HIS A 1058 -71.28 23.40 -15.96
N LEU A 1059 -70.54 23.75 -17.02
CA LEU A 1059 -71.11 24.44 -18.18
C LEU A 1059 -72.17 23.60 -18.88
N VAL A 1060 -71.93 22.29 -19.06
CA VAL A 1060 -72.92 21.36 -19.64
C VAL A 1060 -74.16 21.21 -18.76
N GLN A 1061 -74.01 21.28 -17.44
CA GLN A 1061 -75.12 21.26 -16.48
C GLN A 1061 -75.86 22.62 -16.34
N GLY A 1062 -75.37 23.69 -16.98
CA GLY A 1062 -75.94 25.05 -16.89
C GLY A 1062 -75.53 25.83 -15.63
N GLN A 1063 -74.54 25.35 -14.88
CA GLN A 1063 -74.06 25.95 -13.63
C GLN A 1063 -72.96 27.00 -13.89
N VAL A 1064 -73.28 28.05 -14.66
CA VAL A 1064 -72.30 29.02 -15.19
C VAL A 1064 -71.50 29.73 -14.07
N ALA A 1065 -72.15 30.12 -12.97
CA ALA A 1065 -71.48 30.79 -11.86
C ALA A 1065 -70.45 29.89 -11.13
N ALA A 1066 -70.76 28.59 -10.99
CA ALA A 1066 -69.83 27.64 -10.39
C ALA A 1066 -68.63 27.37 -11.32
N ALA A 1067 -68.89 27.28 -12.64
CA ALA A 1067 -67.86 27.14 -13.65
C ALA A 1067 -66.92 28.35 -13.69
N GLU A 1068 -67.43 29.59 -13.62
CA GLU A 1068 -66.63 30.80 -13.62
C GLU A 1068 -65.70 30.88 -12.39
N SER A 1069 -66.25 30.65 -11.19
CA SER A 1069 -65.46 30.69 -9.95
C SER A 1069 -64.31 29.68 -9.94
N LEU A 1070 -64.57 28.44 -10.39
CA LEU A 1070 -63.53 27.40 -10.48
C LEU A 1070 -62.49 27.72 -11.57
N LEU A 1071 -62.93 28.30 -12.68
CA LEU A 1071 -62.06 28.69 -13.78
C LEU A 1071 -61.11 29.82 -13.38
N GLU A 1072 -61.59 30.87 -12.69
CA GLU A 1072 -60.74 31.96 -12.18
C GLU A 1072 -59.68 31.44 -11.21
N ARG A 1073 -60.06 30.55 -10.29
CA ARG A 1073 -59.11 29.88 -9.39
C ARG A 1073 -58.09 29.04 -10.17
N SER A 1074 -58.50 28.32 -11.21
CA SER A 1074 -57.59 27.52 -12.02
C SER A 1074 -56.62 28.38 -12.83
N MET A 1075 -57.08 29.50 -13.40
CA MET A 1075 -56.24 30.42 -14.18
C MET A 1075 -55.21 31.17 -13.32
N THR A 1076 -55.54 31.50 -12.08
CA THR A 1076 -54.57 32.09 -11.14
C THR A 1076 -53.47 31.12 -10.74
N LEU A 1077 -53.82 29.84 -10.54
CA LEU A 1077 -52.87 28.77 -10.23
C LEU A 1077 -52.02 28.34 -11.44
N GLU A 1078 -52.53 28.53 -12.66
CA GLU A 1078 -51.86 28.16 -13.91
C GLU A 1078 -50.62 29.00 -14.23
N GLN A 1079 -50.51 30.22 -13.69
CA GLN A 1079 -49.41 31.17 -13.99
C GLN A 1079 -47.99 30.62 -13.72
N GLY A 1080 -47.85 29.44 -13.10
CA GLY A 1080 -46.58 28.72 -12.92
C GLY A 1080 -46.46 27.35 -13.64
N SER A 1081 -47.46 26.88 -14.39
CA SER A 1081 -47.49 25.50 -14.92
C SER A 1081 -46.65 25.28 -16.19
N GLY A 1082 -46.44 26.33 -16.99
CA GLY A 1082 -45.68 26.26 -18.25
C GLY A 1082 -46.31 25.43 -19.38
N ASP A 1083 -47.47 24.79 -19.18
CA ASP A 1083 -48.14 23.98 -20.20
C ASP A 1083 -49.06 24.85 -21.08
N ALA A 1084 -48.54 25.28 -22.23
CA ALA A 1084 -49.31 26.06 -23.20
C ALA A 1084 -50.66 25.42 -23.60
N LYS A 1085 -50.80 24.09 -23.50
CA LYS A 1085 -52.06 23.41 -23.85
C LYS A 1085 -53.13 23.57 -22.78
N ILE A 1086 -52.78 23.57 -21.49
CA ILE A 1086 -53.77 23.81 -20.43
C ILE A 1086 -54.13 25.30 -20.41
N HIS A 1087 -53.16 26.19 -20.61
CA HIS A 1087 -53.40 27.63 -20.74
C HIS A 1087 -54.47 27.93 -21.80
N LEU A 1088 -54.29 27.38 -23.00
CA LEU A 1088 -55.24 27.57 -24.10
C LEU A 1088 -56.60 26.92 -23.84
N ARG A 1089 -56.64 25.77 -23.15
CA ARG A 1089 -57.92 25.15 -22.74
C ARG A 1089 -58.68 26.00 -21.74
N LEU A 1090 -58.01 26.53 -20.71
CA LEU A 1090 -58.64 27.41 -19.73
C LEU A 1090 -59.15 28.69 -20.39
N ARG A 1091 -58.40 29.29 -21.32
CA ARG A 1091 -58.87 30.45 -22.11
C ARG A 1091 -60.06 30.11 -23.02
N SER A 1092 -60.08 28.94 -23.65
CA SER A 1092 -61.23 28.49 -24.44
C SER A 1092 -62.48 28.37 -23.55
N LEU A 1093 -62.35 27.77 -22.37
CA LEU A 1093 -63.43 27.68 -21.39
C LEU A 1093 -63.86 29.08 -20.89
N GLN A 1094 -62.93 30.02 -20.76
CA GLN A 1094 -63.22 31.40 -20.40
C GLN A 1094 -64.07 32.09 -21.48
N ALA A 1095 -63.71 31.92 -22.75
CA ALA A 1095 -64.50 32.43 -23.87
C ALA A 1095 -65.92 31.86 -23.83
N ARG A 1096 -66.06 30.56 -23.53
CA ARG A 1096 -67.35 29.90 -23.40
C ARG A 1096 -68.18 30.38 -22.21
N VAL A 1097 -67.56 30.60 -21.05
CA VAL A 1097 -68.23 31.22 -19.89
C VAL A 1097 -68.77 32.59 -20.26
N LYS A 1098 -67.96 33.45 -20.89
CA LYS A 1098 -68.39 34.79 -21.32
C LYS A 1098 -69.51 34.75 -22.36
N ALA A 1099 -69.45 33.81 -23.31
CA ALA A 1099 -70.52 33.57 -24.26
C ALA A 1099 -71.86 33.23 -23.58
N LEU A 1100 -71.84 32.37 -22.55
CA LEU A 1100 -73.03 31.96 -21.79
C LEU A 1100 -73.54 33.05 -20.83
N GLN A 1101 -72.71 34.05 -20.51
CA GLN A 1101 -73.08 35.23 -19.74
C GLN A 1101 -73.58 36.39 -20.62
N GLU A 1102 -73.73 36.17 -21.93
CA GLU A 1102 -74.10 37.19 -22.93
C GLU A 1102 -73.04 38.30 -23.11
N ASP A 1103 -71.81 38.13 -22.61
CA ASP A 1103 -70.65 38.99 -22.89
C ASP A 1103 -69.96 38.54 -24.18
N HIS A 1104 -70.67 38.81 -25.28
CA HIS A 1104 -70.32 38.36 -26.62
C HIS A 1104 -69.04 39.00 -27.18
N GLU A 1105 -68.75 40.26 -26.84
CA GLU A 1105 -67.57 40.99 -27.31
C GLU A 1105 -66.29 40.39 -26.74
N THR A 1106 -66.26 40.14 -25.42
CA THR A 1106 -65.13 39.52 -24.75
C THR A 1106 -64.94 38.07 -25.21
N ALA A 1107 -66.03 37.31 -25.37
CA ALA A 1107 -65.97 35.94 -25.85
C ALA A 1107 -65.35 35.84 -27.26
N GLU A 1108 -65.73 36.73 -28.18
CA GLU A 1108 -65.19 36.77 -29.55
C GLU A 1108 -63.69 37.11 -29.58
N ALA A 1109 -63.26 38.09 -28.78
CA ALA A 1109 -61.84 38.44 -28.65
C ALA A 1109 -61.01 37.25 -28.12
N LEU A 1110 -61.53 36.54 -27.11
CA LEU A 1110 -60.86 35.37 -26.54
C LEU A 1110 -60.79 34.19 -27.52
N TYR A 1111 -61.89 33.84 -28.20
CA TYR A 1111 -61.87 32.75 -29.20
C TYR A 1111 -60.89 33.04 -30.33
N THR A 1112 -60.86 34.28 -30.84
CA THR A 1112 -59.93 34.69 -31.90
C THR A 1112 -58.47 34.48 -31.46
N GLN A 1113 -58.13 34.94 -30.25
CA GLN A 1113 -56.79 34.77 -29.70
C GLN A 1113 -56.43 33.29 -29.48
N VAL A 1114 -57.35 32.51 -28.90
CA VAL A 1114 -57.15 31.07 -28.63
C VAL A 1114 -56.92 30.30 -29.93
N ILE A 1115 -57.69 30.58 -30.98
CA ILE A 1115 -57.55 29.97 -32.31
C ILE A 1115 -56.18 30.30 -32.92
N ASP A 1116 -55.78 31.57 -32.89
CA ASP A 1116 -54.48 32.01 -33.41
C ASP A 1116 -53.32 31.35 -32.67
N ASP A 1117 -53.40 31.28 -31.34
CA ASP A 1117 -52.36 30.69 -30.51
C ASP A 1117 -52.33 29.16 -30.64
N TYR A 1118 -53.48 28.49 -30.79
CA TYR A 1118 -53.50 27.06 -31.14
C TYR A 1118 -52.91 26.80 -32.53
N ARG A 1119 -53.19 27.66 -33.52
CA ARG A 1119 -52.60 27.54 -34.87
C ARG A 1119 -51.08 27.71 -34.84
N LYS A 1120 -50.57 28.68 -34.08
CA LYS A 1120 -49.12 28.85 -33.86
C LYS A 1120 -48.51 27.62 -33.16
N LEU A 1121 -49.21 27.07 -32.17
CA LEU A 1121 -48.72 25.94 -31.38
C LEU A 1121 -48.66 24.63 -32.17
N PHE A 1122 -49.67 24.34 -32.99
CA PHE A 1122 -49.80 23.05 -33.67
C PHE A 1122 -49.32 23.04 -35.14
N GLY A 1123 -49.32 24.19 -35.83
CA GLY A 1123 -48.78 24.34 -37.19
C GLY A 1123 -49.44 23.48 -38.28
N ARG A 1124 -50.48 22.72 -37.95
CA ARG A 1124 -51.25 21.79 -38.82
C ARG A 1124 -52.69 21.69 -38.33
N PRO A 1125 -53.62 21.19 -39.17
CA PRO A 1125 -54.98 20.82 -38.77
C PRO A 1125 -55.00 20.04 -37.44
N ASN A 1126 -55.70 20.55 -36.42
CA ASN A 1126 -55.74 19.94 -35.09
C ASN A 1126 -57.17 19.91 -34.53
N PRO A 1127 -57.61 18.80 -33.91
CA PRO A 1127 -58.96 18.71 -33.34
C PRO A 1127 -59.34 19.82 -32.39
N ARG A 1128 -58.41 20.30 -31.56
CA ARG A 1128 -58.69 21.39 -30.60
C ARG A 1128 -58.90 22.73 -31.28
N VAL A 1129 -58.19 22.97 -32.39
CA VAL A 1129 -58.43 24.15 -33.24
C VAL A 1129 -59.82 24.05 -33.85
N GLY A 1130 -60.19 22.85 -34.33
CA GLY A 1130 -61.52 22.63 -34.89
C GLY A 1130 -62.64 22.75 -33.86
N GLU A 1131 -62.45 22.24 -32.64
CA GLU A 1131 -63.39 22.42 -31.52
C GLU A 1131 -63.55 23.91 -31.16
N ALA A 1132 -62.46 24.67 -31.10
CA ALA A 1132 -62.53 26.11 -30.86
C ALA A 1132 -63.28 26.85 -31.98
N TYR A 1133 -63.07 26.48 -33.25
CA TYR A 1133 -63.85 27.00 -34.37
C TYR A 1133 -65.34 26.63 -34.30
N LEU A 1134 -65.68 25.42 -33.83
CA LEU A 1134 -67.07 25.01 -33.61
C LEU A 1134 -67.75 25.85 -32.52
N GLU A 1135 -67.09 26.05 -31.38
CA GLU A 1135 -67.63 26.88 -30.29
C GLU A 1135 -67.74 28.35 -30.73
N PHE A 1136 -66.79 28.85 -31.52
CA PHE A 1136 -66.84 30.20 -32.06
C PHE A 1136 -67.98 30.38 -33.09
N ALA A 1137 -68.22 29.37 -33.92
CA ALA A 1137 -69.36 29.34 -34.83
C ALA A 1137 -70.69 29.35 -34.07
N GLN A 1138 -70.80 28.62 -32.96
CA GLN A 1138 -71.99 28.65 -32.10
C GLN A 1138 -72.25 30.04 -31.50
N LEU A 1139 -71.20 30.73 -31.04
CA LEU A 1139 -71.31 32.10 -30.54
C LEU A 1139 -71.85 33.06 -31.62
N LYS A 1140 -71.28 33.02 -32.83
CA LYS A 1140 -71.71 33.88 -33.95
C LYS A 1140 -73.12 33.56 -34.44
N TRP A 1141 -73.56 32.31 -34.29
CA TRP A 1141 -74.93 31.90 -34.57
C TRP A 1141 -75.94 32.62 -33.68
N VAL A 1142 -75.70 32.65 -32.36
CA VAL A 1142 -76.59 33.35 -31.40
C VAL A 1142 -76.66 34.85 -31.70
N GLN A 1143 -75.61 35.42 -32.29
CA GLN A 1143 -75.55 36.81 -32.76
C GLN A 1143 -76.19 37.04 -34.14
N ASN A 1144 -76.80 36.03 -34.77
CA ASN A 1144 -77.36 36.07 -36.13
C ASN A 1144 -76.35 36.36 -37.26
N ARG A 1145 -75.05 36.05 -37.07
CA ARG A 1145 -73.97 36.27 -38.07
C ARG A 1145 -73.73 35.06 -38.97
N TYR A 1146 -74.75 34.67 -39.71
CA TYR A 1146 -74.80 33.38 -40.41
C TYR A 1146 -73.70 33.15 -41.47
N GLU A 1147 -73.20 34.20 -42.14
CA GLU A 1147 -72.10 34.05 -43.12
C GLU A 1147 -70.76 33.69 -42.45
N ASP A 1148 -70.45 34.32 -41.31
CA ASP A 1148 -69.23 34.04 -40.56
C ASP A 1148 -69.25 32.64 -39.93
N VAL A 1149 -70.43 32.19 -39.49
CA VAL A 1149 -70.66 30.81 -38.99
C VAL A 1149 -70.23 29.78 -40.03
N LEU A 1150 -70.56 30.00 -41.31
CA LEU A 1150 -70.22 29.06 -42.38
C LEU A 1150 -68.71 28.97 -42.61
N GLN A 1151 -68.00 30.09 -42.51
CA GLN A 1151 -66.55 30.14 -42.65
C GLN A 1151 -65.87 29.36 -41.53
N ASP A 1152 -66.28 29.60 -40.27
CA ASP A 1152 -65.71 28.92 -39.11
C ASP A 1152 -66.03 27.42 -39.10
N LEU A 1153 -67.22 27.01 -39.53
CA LEU A 1153 -67.58 25.58 -39.68
C LEU A 1153 -66.72 24.87 -40.74
N SER A 1154 -66.41 25.55 -41.85
CA SER A 1154 -65.51 24.98 -42.88
C SER A 1154 -64.08 24.83 -42.34
N LEU A 1155 -63.61 25.81 -41.56
CA LEU A 1155 -62.29 25.73 -40.91
C LEU A 1155 -62.28 24.65 -39.82
N ALA A 1156 -63.38 24.47 -39.09
CA ALA A 1156 -63.53 23.38 -38.15
C ALA A 1156 -63.47 22.02 -38.85
N GLU A 1157 -64.18 21.85 -39.96
CA GLU A 1157 -64.17 20.63 -40.76
C GLU A 1157 -62.76 20.29 -41.26
N GLU A 1158 -62.02 21.27 -41.81
CA GLU A 1158 -60.63 21.09 -42.23
C GLU A 1158 -59.73 20.63 -41.07
N ASN A 1159 -59.91 21.20 -39.87
CA ASN A 1159 -59.12 20.88 -38.69
C ASN A 1159 -59.47 19.52 -38.06
N LEU A 1160 -60.70 19.05 -38.23
CA LEU A 1160 -61.21 17.81 -37.64
C LEU A 1160 -61.12 16.61 -38.61
N ALA A 1161 -61.23 16.82 -39.92
CA ALA A 1161 -61.23 15.77 -40.95
C ALA A 1161 -59.89 15.01 -41.09
N VAL A 1162 -58.78 15.61 -40.66
CA VAL A 1162 -57.42 15.04 -40.80
C VAL A 1162 -57.13 13.93 -39.78
N SER A 1163 -58.03 13.65 -38.82
CA SER A 1163 -57.65 12.87 -37.62
C SER A 1163 -58.70 11.93 -37.02
N LEU A 1164 -59.89 11.75 -37.61
CA LEU A 1164 -60.97 11.01 -36.94
C LEU A 1164 -61.41 9.73 -37.69
N PRO A 1165 -61.54 8.57 -36.99
CA PRO A 1165 -62.19 7.36 -37.50
C PRO A 1165 -63.64 7.64 -37.91
N GLU A 1166 -64.22 6.83 -38.80
CA GLU A 1166 -65.63 6.97 -39.27
C GLU A 1166 -66.68 7.14 -38.14
N SER A 1167 -66.43 6.59 -36.95
CA SER A 1167 -67.30 6.76 -35.78
C SER A 1167 -67.26 8.18 -35.18
N HIS A 1168 -66.10 8.83 -35.14
CA HIS A 1168 -65.98 10.24 -34.76
C HIS A 1168 -66.28 11.18 -35.92
N GLN A 1169 -66.07 10.73 -37.16
CA GLN A 1169 -66.70 11.38 -38.30
C GLN A 1169 -68.21 11.43 -38.10
N SER A 1170 -68.87 10.48 -37.43
CA SER A 1170 -70.32 10.54 -37.18
C SER A 1170 -70.73 11.64 -36.17
N ARG A 1171 -69.95 11.91 -35.12
CA ARG A 1171 -70.16 13.07 -34.20
C ARG A 1171 -69.79 14.40 -34.84
N LEU A 1172 -68.73 14.40 -35.64
CA LEU A 1172 -68.31 15.54 -36.46
C LEU A 1172 -69.35 15.82 -37.55
N LEU A 1173 -69.87 14.78 -38.21
CA LEU A 1173 -70.97 14.84 -39.16
C LEU A 1173 -72.14 15.45 -38.40
N VAL A 1174 -72.49 14.95 -37.22
CA VAL A 1174 -73.55 15.52 -36.37
C VAL A 1174 -73.38 17.01 -36.10
N ARG A 1175 -72.18 17.50 -35.75
CA ARG A 1175 -71.92 18.94 -35.54
C ARG A 1175 -71.82 19.77 -36.83
N ILE A 1176 -71.26 19.20 -37.90
CA ILE A 1176 -71.29 19.77 -39.26
C ILE A 1176 -72.73 19.83 -39.77
N LEU A 1177 -73.56 18.86 -39.39
CA LEU A 1177 -74.94 18.73 -39.76
C LEU A 1177 -75.86 19.57 -38.88
N GLU A 1178 -75.51 19.83 -37.61
CA GLU A 1178 -76.02 20.97 -36.84
C GLU A 1178 -75.69 22.23 -37.63
N GLY A 1179 -74.43 22.46 -38.01
CA GLY A 1179 -74.01 23.57 -38.87
C GLY A 1179 -74.77 23.69 -40.20
N ARG A 1180 -75.10 22.57 -40.85
CA ARG A 1180 -75.92 22.52 -42.07
C ARG A 1180 -77.41 22.72 -41.78
N ALA A 1181 -77.94 22.20 -40.68
CA ALA A 1181 -79.30 22.47 -40.24
C ALA A 1181 -79.47 23.95 -39.88
N LEU A 1182 -78.47 24.55 -39.23
CA LEU A 1182 -78.33 25.98 -38.97
C LEU A 1182 -78.28 26.78 -40.29
N ARG A 1183 -77.51 26.34 -41.29
CA ARG A 1183 -77.50 26.93 -42.66
C ARG A 1183 -78.87 26.92 -43.34
N GLU A 1184 -79.66 25.86 -43.18
CA GLU A 1184 -80.98 25.73 -43.79
C GLU A 1184 -82.07 26.47 -42.99
N LEU A 1185 -81.98 26.53 -41.65
CA LEU A 1185 -82.88 27.28 -40.78
C LEU A 1185 -82.77 28.81 -40.97
N GLY A 1186 -81.58 29.31 -41.33
CA GLY A 1186 -81.37 30.72 -41.71
C GLY A 1186 -82.04 31.14 -43.04
N ARG A 1187 -82.65 30.20 -43.77
CA ARG A 1187 -83.40 30.43 -45.02
C ARG A 1187 -84.87 30.02 -44.86
N GLU A 1188 -85.64 30.78 -44.09
CA GLU A 1188 -87.13 30.75 -44.02
C GLU A 1188 -87.82 29.41 -43.61
N GLY A 1189 -88.51 29.41 -42.44
CA GLY A 1189 -89.61 28.46 -42.11
C GLY A 1189 -89.20 27.07 -41.57
N GLY A 1190 -88.85 27.01 -40.28
CA GLY A 1190 -87.93 26.01 -39.72
C GLY A 1190 -88.39 24.60 -39.32
N ASP A 1191 -89.67 24.21 -39.37
CA ASP A 1191 -90.06 22.90 -38.78
C ASP A 1191 -89.98 21.70 -39.74
N SER A 1192 -90.30 21.86 -41.04
CA SER A 1192 -90.30 20.72 -41.98
C SER A 1192 -88.91 20.40 -42.54
N LEU A 1193 -88.08 21.44 -42.73
CA LEU A 1193 -86.70 21.33 -43.23
C LEU A 1193 -85.74 20.74 -42.18
N PHE A 1194 -86.00 21.01 -40.90
CA PHE A 1194 -85.29 20.37 -39.79
C PHE A 1194 -85.54 18.86 -39.77
N GLU A 1195 -86.81 18.43 -39.86
CA GLU A 1195 -87.17 17.01 -39.95
C GLU A 1195 -86.60 16.30 -41.18
N GLU A 1196 -86.60 16.96 -42.35
CA GLU A 1196 -86.07 16.35 -43.58
C GLU A 1196 -84.54 16.24 -43.56
N SER A 1197 -83.86 17.23 -43.00
CA SER A 1197 -82.40 17.19 -42.76
C SER A 1197 -82.04 16.07 -41.80
N LEU A 1198 -82.79 15.89 -40.70
CA LEU A 1198 -82.62 14.78 -39.75
C LEU A 1198 -82.92 13.41 -40.39
N LYS A 1199 -83.92 13.30 -41.28
CA LYS A 1199 -84.21 12.06 -42.03
C LYS A 1199 -83.11 11.71 -43.04
N ARG A 1200 -82.51 12.71 -43.71
CA ARG A 1200 -81.35 12.51 -44.61
C ARG A 1200 -80.09 12.10 -43.82
N LEU A 1201 -79.88 12.72 -42.66
CA LEU A 1201 -78.87 12.35 -41.65
C LEU A 1201 -78.93 10.88 -41.24
N SER A 1202 -80.13 10.45 -40.83
CA SER A 1202 -80.35 9.09 -40.35
C SER A 1202 -80.09 8.07 -41.46
N ARG A 1203 -80.31 8.44 -42.73
CA ARG A 1203 -79.98 7.59 -43.89
C ARG A 1203 -78.48 7.56 -44.19
N SER A 1204 -77.73 8.65 -43.98
CA SER A 1204 -76.29 8.69 -44.24
C SER A 1204 -75.46 8.02 -43.13
N MET A 1205 -75.96 7.96 -41.90
CA MET A 1205 -75.29 7.31 -40.76
C MET A 1205 -75.52 5.79 -40.63
N GLY A 1206 -76.21 5.17 -41.59
CA GLY A 1206 -76.52 3.74 -41.60
C GLY A 1206 -77.62 3.33 -40.60
N LYS A 1207 -78.11 2.08 -40.68
CA LYS A 1207 -79.27 1.58 -39.90
C LYS A 1207 -79.01 1.38 -38.39
N ASP A 1208 -77.80 1.64 -37.91
CA ASP A 1208 -77.33 1.25 -36.57
C ASP A 1208 -77.29 2.41 -35.56
N HIS A 1209 -77.66 3.64 -35.94
CA HIS A 1209 -77.61 4.83 -35.07
C HIS A 1209 -78.92 5.62 -35.09
N TYR A 1210 -79.33 6.16 -33.95
CA TYR A 1210 -80.43 7.13 -33.81
C TYR A 1210 -79.96 8.42 -33.13
N LEU A 1211 -80.48 9.55 -33.61
CA LEU A 1211 -80.34 10.86 -32.98
C LEU A 1211 -81.41 11.07 -31.91
N VAL A 1212 -81.01 11.55 -30.74
CA VAL A 1212 -81.89 12.05 -29.69
C VAL A 1212 -81.49 13.51 -29.43
N ILE A 1213 -82.41 14.43 -29.69
CA ILE A 1213 -82.22 15.86 -29.42
C ILE A 1213 -82.94 16.18 -28.12
N GLN A 1214 -82.23 16.74 -27.14
CA GLN A 1214 -82.85 17.20 -25.91
C GLN A 1214 -83.13 18.70 -26.03
N ALA A 1215 -84.38 19.08 -26.24
CA ALA A 1215 -84.82 20.47 -26.16
C ALA A 1215 -85.04 20.83 -24.68
N ARG A 1216 -84.40 21.91 -24.20
CA ARG A 1216 -84.81 22.64 -22.99
C ARG A 1216 -85.04 24.08 -23.40
N ASP A 1217 -86.18 24.63 -23.01
CA ASP A 1217 -86.65 26.02 -23.18
C ASP A 1217 -85.77 26.94 -24.04
N ASP A 1218 -86.32 27.35 -25.20
CA ASP A 1218 -85.80 28.31 -26.18
C ASP A 1218 -84.35 28.10 -26.67
N THR A 1219 -83.69 27.00 -26.31
CA THR A 1219 -82.33 26.64 -26.74
C THR A 1219 -82.24 25.19 -27.23
N LEU A 1220 -81.51 24.99 -28.33
CA LEU A 1220 -81.14 23.65 -28.79
C LEU A 1220 -80.10 23.08 -27.80
N GLY A 1221 -80.50 22.09 -27.00
CA GLY A 1221 -79.57 21.33 -26.18
C GLY A 1221 -78.70 20.38 -27.01
N PRO A 1222 -77.68 19.75 -26.40
CA PRO A 1222 -76.74 18.89 -27.12
C PRO A 1222 -77.44 17.71 -27.80
N LEU A 1223 -77.06 17.46 -29.04
CA LEU A 1223 -77.57 16.39 -29.89
C LEU A 1223 -76.84 15.08 -29.53
N VAL A 1224 -77.58 14.11 -28.99
CA VAL A 1224 -77.02 12.83 -28.54
C VAL A 1224 -77.24 11.77 -29.62
N VAL A 1225 -76.17 11.23 -30.19
CA VAL A 1225 -76.26 10.08 -31.11
C VAL A 1225 -76.02 8.79 -30.34
N LYS A 1226 -77.04 7.92 -30.30
CA LYS A 1226 -76.98 6.60 -29.67
C LYS A 1226 -76.93 5.49 -30.73
N ARG A 1227 -76.16 4.44 -30.46
CA ARG A 1227 -76.13 3.21 -31.27
C ARG A 1227 -77.30 2.29 -30.86
N LYS A 1228 -77.86 1.55 -31.83
CA LYS A 1228 -78.98 0.62 -31.63
C LYS A 1228 -78.59 -0.47 -30.62
N GLY A 1229 -79.26 -0.48 -29.47
CA GLY A 1229 -79.05 -1.46 -28.39
C GLY A 1229 -78.27 -0.96 -27.16
N ALA A 1230 -77.76 0.28 -27.17
CA ALA A 1230 -77.23 0.92 -25.97
C ALA A 1230 -78.41 1.45 -25.13
N LEU A 1231 -78.67 0.80 -23.99
CA LEU A 1231 -79.70 1.17 -23.01
C LEU A 1231 -79.34 2.51 -22.35
#